data_AF-A0A959VCW5-F1
#
_entry.id   AF-A0A959VCW5-F1
#
_cell.length_a   1.000
_cell.length_b   1.000
_cell.length_c   1.000
_cell.angle_alpha   90.00
_cell.angle_beta   90.00
_cell.angle_gamma   90.00
#
_symmetry.space_group_name_H-M   'P 1'
#
loop_
_entity.id
_entity.type
_entity.pdbx_description
1 polymer ?
#
loop_
_entity_poly.entity_id
_entity_poly.type
_entity_poly.pdbx_seq_one_letter_code
_entity_poly.pdbx_strand_id
1 'polypeptide(L)'
;MAAIFLLPMSLLAQNANREDGSDKLYYQWYINLNGGITQAYGDILSGNWHGAMLGKDDIEFGYGARLGKHISPVFGLYGSFIHAPLQGISGQDTKNLYFETNLNDFIFGTTVSFSNLFFGYKPRLINIYGTTGIGLVDFDAYAYRQNTDPPQQVGEGYPNTTETMIPTGAGIDFRLNNRWDINLETTIRWFDSDKLDGYVSGQKNDAYFFTSAGIGYSFWRPSSGSKMDIQTEPAVLALDGDSIPVTIRGSFPESYNKKAVVDFTPVLRYGDQTKQLETMYFQGTEVPEEYQKPGATVIPNEGGSFTYTTYVKYEPGMDVCELYVEPMSSIKGKTPGSMGDRKIADGLIMTSKRIANDEKMLLADHGYQRDIVVTETGTIYYIVNRYNLNFSYKLNKTDASKAALSQMVNFIEKGWEIKNIEIDAWASPEGEESFNQGLSERRTKSAQDYVTSEYNKYISAKAKEMGVAKEELMQEINFDLAANGEDWDGFMQALQSSDIKDKNIIANVVNSQPDPAKREQEIRNMTVIYKEIEDEILPPLRRAEIHVNCYEPSLTDDEIAQYATSAPDSLKISELLYAGTLTHDPNVELNIYKSVIEQYPNDWRGYNNAGYASVELGEYDNATNYFNKANSLAGEDGVVLNNTGAMASKAKDFEKAREKYMAAQKKGIDVNYNMGIVKIAEGNYNGAINSFSGTKCDYNLALAHTLSGNYNAATSTLNCAEKNAQNYYLQAIIGARTENEGMVIENLTKAIAEDASYKDIAKDDKEFINYYSNPAFMNIVQ
;
A
#
# COMPACT_ATOMS: atom_id res chain seq x y z
N MET A 1 -34.92 53.97 -1.27
CA MET A 1 -33.76 53.24 -0.69
C MET A 1 -34.32 51.90 -0.21
N ALA A 2 -33.83 50.79 -0.75
CA ALA A 2 -34.41 49.45 -0.59
C ALA A 2 -34.28 48.95 0.85
N ALA A 3 -35.41 48.77 1.55
CA ALA A 3 -35.46 48.00 2.79
C ALA A 3 -35.50 46.51 2.43
N ILE A 4 -34.32 45.96 2.18
CA ILE A 4 -34.10 44.52 2.11
C ILE A 4 -34.36 43.98 3.52
N PHE A 5 -35.42 43.19 3.70
CA PHE A 5 -35.57 42.35 4.90
C PHE A 5 -34.38 41.37 4.92
N LEU A 6 -33.34 41.73 5.66
CA LEU A 6 -32.19 40.87 5.94
C LEU A 6 -32.66 39.76 6.88
N LEU A 7 -33.10 38.64 6.29
CA LEU A 7 -33.08 37.36 6.98
C LEU A 7 -31.61 36.96 7.22
N PRO A 8 -31.25 36.44 8.42
CA PRO A 8 -29.87 36.09 8.73
C PRO A 8 -29.36 35.01 7.77
N MET A 9 -28.19 35.26 7.17
CA MET A 9 -27.52 34.34 6.24
C MET A 9 -27.23 32.95 6.84
N SER A 10 -27.34 32.77 8.16
CA SER A 10 -27.16 31.49 8.84
C SER A 10 -28.28 30.47 8.58
N LEU A 11 -29.47 30.89 8.13
CA LEU A 11 -30.54 29.97 7.72
C LEU A 11 -30.35 29.40 6.29
N LEU A 12 -29.40 29.94 5.52
CA LEU A 12 -29.07 29.47 4.16
C LEU A 12 -28.05 28.33 4.13
N ALA A 13 -27.58 27.87 5.31
CA ALA A 13 -26.49 26.92 5.46
C ALA A 13 -26.87 25.65 6.23
N GLN A 14 -28.12 25.19 6.13
CA GLN A 14 -28.48 23.85 6.61
C GLN A 14 -28.62 22.87 5.45
N ASN A 15 -27.65 21.95 5.39
CA ASN A 15 -27.71 20.70 4.64
C ASN A 15 -28.95 19.91 5.06
N ALA A 16 -30.06 20.10 4.35
CA ALA A 16 -31.11 19.11 4.30
C ALA A 16 -30.69 18.09 3.22
N ASN A 17 -30.24 16.91 3.65
CA ASN A 17 -30.10 15.73 2.81
C ASN A 17 -31.34 15.56 1.93
N ARG A 18 -31.21 15.92 0.66
CA ARG A 18 -32.15 15.62 -0.40
C ARG A 18 -31.31 15.28 -1.61
N GLU A 19 -30.98 13.98 -1.71
CA GLU A 19 -30.54 13.36 -2.96
C GLU A 19 -31.59 13.64 -4.03
N ASP A 20 -31.24 14.57 -4.91
CA ASP A 20 -31.66 14.70 -6.31
C ASP A 20 -31.43 16.17 -6.71
N GLY A 21 -30.72 16.34 -7.82
CA GLY A 21 -30.32 17.63 -8.36
C GLY A 21 -31.46 18.60 -8.65
N SER A 22 -31.09 19.79 -9.13
CA SER A 22 -31.96 20.95 -9.34
C SER A 22 -33.16 20.71 -10.30
N ASP A 23 -34.33 20.34 -9.78
CA ASP A 23 -35.43 19.85 -10.63
C ASP A 23 -36.68 20.73 -10.79
N LYS A 24 -36.62 22.06 -10.56
CA LYS A 24 -37.73 22.94 -11.04
C LYS A 24 -37.82 23.01 -12.58
N LEU A 25 -36.78 22.59 -13.30
CA LEU A 25 -36.79 22.45 -14.76
C LEU A 25 -37.44 21.17 -15.27
N TYR A 26 -37.67 20.18 -14.40
CA TYR A 26 -38.35 18.95 -14.78
C TYR A 26 -39.85 19.15 -14.98
N TYR A 27 -40.44 20.12 -14.28
CA TYR A 27 -41.83 20.51 -14.40
C TYR A 27 -41.92 21.86 -15.12
N GLN A 28 -42.37 21.86 -16.38
CA GLN A 28 -42.36 23.10 -17.16
C GLN A 28 -43.47 24.07 -16.75
N TRP A 29 -44.54 23.60 -16.12
CA TRP A 29 -45.73 24.41 -15.80
C TRP A 29 -45.98 24.49 -14.29
N TYR A 30 -46.55 25.61 -13.85
CA TYR A 30 -47.00 25.77 -12.47
C TYR A 30 -48.31 26.56 -12.40
N ILE A 31 -49.13 26.24 -11.42
CA ILE A 31 -50.29 27.04 -11.00
C ILE A 31 -50.03 27.58 -9.60
N ASN A 32 -50.38 28.84 -9.36
CA ASN A 32 -50.27 29.48 -8.06
C ASN A 32 -51.61 30.11 -7.71
N LEU A 33 -52.16 29.76 -6.55
CA LEU A 33 -53.33 30.41 -5.98
C LEU A 33 -52.85 31.36 -4.89
N ASN A 34 -53.25 32.62 -4.95
CA ASN A 34 -52.77 33.67 -4.06
C ASN A 34 -53.92 34.51 -3.48
N GLY A 35 -53.70 35.00 -2.27
CA GLY A 35 -54.57 35.92 -1.56
C GLY A 35 -53.74 36.96 -0.83
N GLY A 36 -54.20 38.19 -0.78
CA GLY A 36 -53.35 39.29 -0.36
C GLY A 36 -54.11 40.57 -0.07
N ILE A 37 -53.34 41.58 0.29
CA ILE A 37 -53.85 42.92 0.56
C ILE A 37 -53.58 43.86 -0.61
N THR A 38 -54.56 44.71 -0.91
CA THR A 38 -54.45 45.83 -1.84
C THR A 38 -54.25 47.14 -1.09
N GLN A 39 -53.47 48.03 -1.67
CA GLN A 39 -53.24 49.38 -1.14
C GLN A 39 -53.18 50.36 -2.30
N ALA A 40 -54.05 51.35 -2.28
CA ALA A 40 -54.12 52.33 -3.35
C ALA A 40 -52.95 53.32 -3.30
N TYR A 41 -52.65 53.92 -4.45
CA TYR A 41 -51.73 55.03 -4.62
C TYR A 41 -52.30 55.99 -5.67
N GLY A 42 -52.57 57.22 -5.26
CA GLY A 42 -53.36 58.15 -6.06
C GLY A 42 -53.65 59.44 -5.30
N ASP A 43 -54.43 60.30 -5.92
CA ASP A 43 -54.62 61.68 -5.53
C ASP A 43 -55.50 61.88 -4.29
N ILE A 44 -56.29 60.87 -3.93
CA ILE A 44 -57.13 60.87 -2.73
C ILE A 44 -56.39 60.40 -1.46
N LEU A 45 -55.16 59.85 -1.48
CA LEU A 45 -54.61 59.17 -0.28
C LEU A 45 -53.88 60.04 0.76
N SER A 46 -53.89 59.56 2.01
CA SER A 46 -53.16 60.13 3.14
C SER A 46 -51.71 59.58 3.26
N GLY A 47 -50.70 60.40 2.95
CA GLY A 47 -49.30 60.14 3.36
C GLY A 47 -48.21 60.20 2.28
N ASN A 48 -46.97 60.49 2.70
CA ASN A 48 -45.79 60.53 1.81
C ASN A 48 -45.37 59.14 1.31
N TRP A 49 -44.75 59.12 0.11
CA TRP A 49 -44.21 57.98 -0.68
C TRP A 49 -43.55 56.82 0.11
N HIS A 50 -43.12 57.02 1.35
CA HIS A 50 -42.38 56.04 2.16
C HIS A 50 -42.89 55.81 3.60
N GLY A 51 -44.03 56.38 4.02
CA GLY A 51 -44.35 56.51 5.46
C GLY A 51 -45.57 55.77 6.04
N ALA A 52 -46.55 55.33 5.24
CA ALA A 52 -47.87 54.92 5.75
C ALA A 52 -48.38 53.56 5.23
N MET A 53 -47.50 52.63 4.84
CA MET A 53 -47.85 51.34 4.21
C MET A 53 -48.64 50.33 5.08
N LEU A 54 -49.20 50.73 6.22
CA LEU A 54 -50.01 49.88 7.11
C LEU A 54 -51.15 50.64 7.81
N GLY A 55 -51.64 51.74 7.21
CA GLY A 55 -52.86 52.40 7.68
C GLY A 55 -54.04 51.43 7.59
N LYS A 56 -54.77 51.25 8.69
CA LYS A 56 -55.86 50.25 8.77
C LYS A 56 -57.02 50.57 7.81
N ASP A 57 -57.17 51.84 7.45
CA ASP A 57 -58.38 52.34 6.78
C ASP A 57 -58.27 52.33 5.24
N ASP A 58 -57.14 51.91 4.67
CA ASP A 58 -56.87 51.89 3.21
C ASP A 58 -56.45 50.50 2.68
N ILE A 59 -56.70 49.42 3.45
CA ILE A 59 -56.33 48.05 3.11
C ILE A 59 -57.57 47.22 2.82
N GLU A 60 -57.59 46.58 1.66
CA GLU A 60 -58.62 45.62 1.26
C GLU A 60 -58.03 44.25 0.92
N PHE A 61 -58.85 43.20 0.93
CA PHE A 61 -58.38 41.83 0.65
C PHE A 61 -58.78 41.35 -0.75
N GLY A 62 -57.78 40.97 -1.54
CA GLY A 62 -57.95 40.40 -2.88
C GLY A 62 -57.47 38.96 -2.98
N TYR A 63 -57.89 38.27 -4.03
CA TYR A 63 -57.46 36.91 -4.35
C TYR A 63 -57.31 36.71 -5.86
N GLY A 64 -56.47 35.75 -6.23
CA GLY A 64 -56.15 35.52 -7.62
C GLY A 64 -55.51 34.17 -7.89
N ALA A 65 -55.28 33.92 -9.17
CA ALA A 65 -54.60 32.75 -9.66
C ALA A 65 -53.61 33.12 -10.76
N ARG A 66 -52.48 32.44 -10.79
CA ARG A 66 -51.44 32.56 -11.80
C ARG A 66 -51.16 31.19 -12.42
N LEU A 67 -51.11 31.13 -13.73
CA LEU A 67 -50.59 29.99 -14.49
C LEU A 67 -49.29 30.42 -15.17
N GLY A 68 -48.19 29.75 -14.87
CA GLY A 68 -46.90 30.07 -15.44
C GLY A 68 -46.17 28.87 -16.05
N LYS A 69 -45.20 29.20 -16.90
CA LYS A 69 -44.31 28.26 -17.56
C LYS A 69 -42.87 28.69 -17.38
N HIS A 70 -42.03 27.79 -16.88
CA HIS A 70 -40.58 27.98 -16.87
C HIS A 70 -40.04 27.78 -18.29
N ILE A 71 -39.30 28.77 -18.79
CA ILE A 71 -38.65 28.72 -20.12
C ILE A 71 -37.19 28.31 -19.97
N SER A 72 -36.54 28.72 -18.88
CA SER A 72 -35.16 28.38 -18.52
C SER A 72 -35.00 28.41 -16.99
N PRO A 73 -33.83 28.06 -16.42
CA PRO A 73 -33.63 28.17 -14.98
C PRO A 73 -33.81 29.61 -14.47
N VAL A 74 -33.59 30.61 -15.34
CA VAL A 74 -33.64 32.03 -14.97
C VAL A 74 -34.98 32.66 -15.36
N PHE A 75 -35.54 32.29 -16.51
CA PHE A 75 -36.68 33.00 -17.12
C PHE A 75 -37.96 32.18 -17.14
N GLY A 76 -39.09 32.82 -16.82
CA GLY A 76 -40.44 32.26 -16.94
C GLY A 76 -41.43 33.25 -17.57
N LEU A 77 -42.55 32.71 -18.05
CA LEU A 77 -43.71 33.46 -18.52
C LEU A 77 -44.93 33.10 -17.66
N TYR A 78 -45.86 34.03 -17.44
CA TYR A 78 -47.09 33.73 -16.73
C TYR A 78 -48.28 34.57 -17.19
N GLY A 79 -49.47 34.00 -17.04
CA GLY A 79 -50.74 34.70 -17.01
C GLY A 79 -51.28 34.75 -15.59
N SER A 80 -51.85 35.89 -15.17
CA SER A 80 -52.43 36.09 -13.84
C SER A 80 -53.80 36.74 -13.93
N PHE A 81 -54.71 36.36 -13.04
CA PHE A 81 -55.99 37.03 -12.80
C PHE A 81 -56.12 37.31 -11.30
N ILE A 82 -56.47 38.55 -10.94
CA ILE A 82 -56.75 38.95 -9.55
C ILE A 82 -58.08 39.68 -9.50
N HIS A 83 -58.90 39.32 -8.51
CA HIS A 83 -60.07 40.10 -8.10
C HIS A 83 -59.77 40.73 -6.74
N ALA A 84 -59.95 42.03 -6.62
CA ALA A 84 -59.74 42.72 -5.35
C ALA A 84 -60.63 43.95 -5.22
N PRO A 85 -61.18 44.24 -4.02
CA PRO A 85 -61.58 45.58 -3.68
C PRO A 85 -60.34 46.47 -3.48
N LEU A 86 -60.53 47.77 -3.62
CA LEU A 86 -59.55 48.80 -3.38
C LEU A 86 -60.28 50.03 -2.85
N GLN A 87 -59.77 50.63 -1.79
CA GLN A 87 -60.33 51.85 -1.22
C GLN A 87 -59.20 52.79 -0.80
N GLY A 88 -59.55 54.05 -0.56
CA GLY A 88 -58.61 55.01 -0.01
C GLY A 88 -59.30 56.24 0.55
N ILE A 89 -58.72 56.79 1.62
CA ILE A 89 -59.25 57.92 2.36
C ILE A 89 -58.25 59.09 2.33
N SER A 90 -58.74 60.30 2.09
CA SER A 90 -57.92 61.51 2.13
C SER A 90 -57.50 61.89 3.53
N GLY A 91 -56.22 62.21 3.68
CA GLY A 91 -55.60 62.61 4.94
C GLY A 91 -56.10 63.95 5.47
N GLN A 92 -55.56 64.36 6.62
CA GLN A 92 -56.04 65.54 7.35
C GLN A 92 -55.97 66.88 6.59
N ASP A 93 -55.28 66.97 5.44
CA ASP A 93 -54.88 68.27 4.88
C ASP A 93 -55.35 68.65 3.46
N THR A 94 -56.09 67.88 2.66
CA THR A 94 -56.36 68.37 1.28
C THR A 94 -57.71 68.14 0.60
N LYS A 95 -58.53 67.09 0.86
CA LYS A 95 -59.73 66.83 0.01
C LYS A 95 -61.03 66.42 0.72
N ASN A 96 -61.00 65.85 1.93
CA ASN A 96 -62.18 65.30 2.63
C ASN A 96 -62.98 64.29 1.80
N LEU A 97 -62.28 63.42 1.07
CA LEU A 97 -62.83 62.40 0.18
C LEU A 97 -62.46 60.99 0.64
N TYR A 98 -63.28 60.01 0.29
CA TYR A 98 -62.92 58.59 0.27
C TYR A 98 -63.35 58.00 -1.06
N PHE A 99 -62.70 56.95 -1.52
CA PHE A 99 -63.11 56.22 -2.71
C PHE A 99 -63.20 54.73 -2.45
N GLU A 100 -64.05 54.08 -3.23
CA GLU A 100 -64.19 52.63 -3.24
C GLU A 100 -64.21 52.16 -4.70
N THR A 101 -63.50 51.07 -4.97
CA THR A 101 -63.53 50.40 -6.27
C THR A 101 -63.36 48.90 -6.14
N ASN A 102 -64.04 48.15 -7.01
CA ASN A 102 -63.78 46.73 -7.20
C ASN A 102 -63.06 46.56 -8.52
N LEU A 103 -61.94 45.85 -8.51
CA LEU A 103 -61.11 45.65 -9.70
C LEU A 103 -60.90 44.17 -10.05
N ASN A 104 -60.75 43.92 -11.34
CA ASN A 104 -60.35 42.65 -11.93
C ASN A 104 -59.11 42.90 -12.80
N ASP A 105 -57.94 42.45 -12.34
CA ASP A 105 -56.68 42.58 -13.07
C ASP A 105 -56.40 41.29 -13.89
N PHE A 106 -55.94 41.47 -15.13
CA PHE A 106 -55.47 40.42 -16.03
C PHE A 106 -54.07 40.76 -16.51
N ILE A 107 -53.09 39.92 -16.22
CA ILE A 107 -51.68 40.20 -16.48
C ILE A 107 -51.07 39.10 -17.33
N PHE A 108 -50.31 39.51 -18.35
CA PHE A 108 -49.32 38.67 -18.99
C PHE A 108 -47.93 39.20 -18.63
N GLY A 109 -47.14 38.38 -17.95
CA GLY A 109 -45.86 38.81 -17.40
C GLY A 109 -44.75 37.79 -17.53
N THR A 110 -43.58 38.22 -17.09
CA THR A 110 -42.35 37.45 -17.09
C THR A 110 -41.77 37.41 -15.68
N THR A 111 -41.10 36.31 -15.35
CA THR A 111 -40.35 36.17 -14.10
C THR A 111 -38.87 35.98 -14.38
N VAL A 112 -38.03 36.58 -13.53
CA VAL A 112 -36.58 36.43 -13.55
C VAL A 112 -36.11 35.97 -12.18
N SER A 113 -35.58 34.75 -12.08
CA SER A 113 -34.98 34.23 -10.85
C SER A 113 -33.61 34.85 -10.63
N PHE A 114 -33.52 35.79 -9.69
CA PHE A 114 -32.25 36.39 -9.29
C PHE A 114 -31.36 35.38 -8.55
N SER A 115 -31.97 34.44 -7.81
CA SER A 115 -31.24 33.35 -7.18
C SER A 115 -30.45 32.51 -8.18
N ASN A 116 -31.05 32.19 -9.33
CA ASN A 116 -30.37 31.42 -10.37
C ASN A 116 -29.45 32.30 -11.22
N LEU A 117 -29.84 33.54 -11.50
CA LEU A 117 -29.05 34.48 -12.30
C LEU A 117 -27.69 34.82 -11.66
N PHE A 118 -27.66 35.10 -10.35
CA PHE A 118 -26.45 35.58 -9.67
C PHE A 118 -25.70 34.51 -8.87
N PHE A 119 -26.36 33.42 -8.47
CA PHE A 119 -25.75 32.42 -7.58
C PHE A 119 -25.66 31.02 -8.19
N GLY A 120 -25.93 30.87 -9.50
CA GLY A 120 -25.79 29.63 -10.26
C GLY A 120 -26.97 28.66 -10.14
N TYR A 121 -26.92 27.52 -10.82
CA TYR A 121 -28.04 26.57 -10.91
C TYR A 121 -27.91 25.44 -9.89
N LYS A 122 -28.30 25.69 -8.63
CA LYS A 122 -28.26 24.70 -7.54
C LYS A 122 -29.63 24.61 -6.86
N PRO A 123 -30.02 23.46 -6.28
CA PRO A 123 -31.25 23.37 -5.50
C PRO A 123 -31.17 24.27 -4.25
N ARG A 124 -32.27 24.99 -3.95
CA ARG A 124 -32.36 25.94 -2.84
C ARG A 124 -33.73 25.86 -2.17
N LEU A 125 -33.75 26.11 -0.86
CA LEU A 125 -34.99 26.28 -0.10
C LEU A 125 -35.72 27.57 -0.51
N ILE A 126 -34.96 28.65 -0.72
CA ILE A 126 -35.48 29.99 -1.00
C ILE A 126 -35.08 30.41 -2.42
N ASN A 127 -36.04 30.89 -3.21
CA ASN A 127 -35.82 31.51 -4.52
C ASN A 127 -36.34 32.95 -4.50
N ILE A 128 -35.48 33.90 -4.83
CA ILE A 128 -35.82 35.32 -4.96
C ILE A 128 -35.95 35.62 -6.45
N TYR A 129 -37.05 36.24 -6.84
CA TYR A 129 -37.33 36.54 -8.24
C TYR A 129 -37.96 37.93 -8.41
N GLY A 130 -37.73 38.52 -9.58
CA GLY A 130 -38.40 39.72 -10.05
C GLY A 130 -39.52 39.38 -11.02
N THR A 131 -40.52 40.25 -11.10
CA THR A 131 -41.63 40.11 -12.05
C THR A 131 -41.95 41.45 -12.72
N THR A 132 -42.26 41.40 -14.02
CA THR A 132 -42.78 42.55 -14.77
C THR A 132 -43.61 42.08 -15.96
N GLY A 133 -44.48 42.93 -16.49
CA GLY A 133 -45.33 42.57 -17.61
C GLY A 133 -46.21 43.70 -18.11
N ILE A 134 -47.29 43.31 -18.76
CA ILE A 134 -48.37 44.19 -19.21
C ILE A 134 -49.70 43.61 -18.71
N GLY A 135 -50.65 44.45 -18.35
CA GLY A 135 -51.96 44.01 -17.91
C GLY A 135 -53.09 44.94 -18.29
N LEU A 136 -54.31 44.41 -18.19
CA LEU A 136 -55.57 45.13 -18.30
C LEU A 136 -56.31 45.00 -16.99
N VAL A 137 -56.93 46.08 -16.53
CA VAL A 137 -57.73 46.10 -15.30
C VAL A 137 -59.08 46.69 -15.60
N ASP A 138 -60.12 45.97 -15.19
CA ASP A 138 -61.50 46.44 -15.21
C ASP A 138 -61.88 46.87 -13.80
N PHE A 139 -62.39 48.09 -13.64
CA PHE A 139 -62.79 48.59 -12.33
C PHE A 139 -64.01 49.51 -12.38
N ASP A 140 -64.67 49.63 -11.24
CA ASP A 140 -65.78 50.56 -10.99
C ASP A 140 -65.36 51.54 -9.89
N ALA A 141 -64.92 52.76 -10.23
CA ALA A 141 -64.39 53.71 -9.24
C ALA A 141 -65.35 54.85 -8.94
N TYR A 142 -65.59 55.10 -7.65
CA TYR A 142 -66.41 56.22 -7.16
C TYR A 142 -65.74 56.90 -5.97
N ALA A 143 -65.68 58.23 -6.00
CA ALA A 143 -65.22 59.06 -4.89
C ALA A 143 -66.39 59.77 -4.20
N TYR A 144 -66.32 59.93 -2.87
CA TYR A 144 -67.38 60.45 -2.00
C TYR A 144 -66.83 61.39 -0.93
N ARG A 145 -67.64 62.33 -0.41
CA ARG A 145 -67.26 63.17 0.75
C ARG A 145 -67.45 62.42 2.07
N GLN A 146 -66.46 62.49 2.96
CA GLN A 146 -66.49 61.77 4.25
C GLN A 146 -67.54 62.28 5.26
N ASN A 147 -67.89 63.57 5.20
CA ASN A 147 -68.70 64.25 6.23
C ASN A 147 -70.15 64.58 5.78
N THR A 148 -70.71 63.82 4.84
CA THR A 148 -72.08 64.01 4.34
C THR A 148 -72.91 62.77 4.58
N ASP A 149 -74.08 62.92 5.20
CA ASP A 149 -75.09 61.87 5.33
C ASP A 149 -76.40 62.34 4.64
N PRO A 150 -76.81 61.73 3.51
CA PRO A 150 -76.20 60.58 2.82
C PRO A 150 -74.88 60.95 2.09
N PRO A 151 -74.02 59.95 1.77
CA PRO A 151 -72.76 60.17 1.05
C PRO A 151 -72.96 60.91 -0.27
N GLN A 152 -72.23 62.01 -0.48
CA GLN A 152 -72.24 62.76 -1.74
C GLN A 152 -71.07 62.37 -2.62
N GLN A 153 -71.35 61.84 -3.82
CA GLN A 153 -70.35 61.54 -4.84
C GLN A 153 -69.66 62.83 -5.32
N VAL A 154 -68.36 62.75 -5.57
CA VAL A 154 -67.53 63.82 -6.13
C VAL A 154 -66.89 63.34 -7.43
N GLY A 155 -66.97 64.16 -8.48
CA GLY A 155 -66.55 63.76 -9.84
C GLY A 155 -67.65 63.01 -10.61
N GLU A 156 -67.31 62.53 -11.81
CA GLU A 156 -68.26 61.83 -12.70
C GLU A 156 -68.44 60.34 -12.34
N GLY A 157 -67.50 59.75 -11.58
CA GLY A 157 -67.42 58.30 -11.37
C GLY A 157 -67.04 57.56 -12.67
N TYR A 158 -66.40 56.41 -12.53
CA TYR A 158 -65.85 55.66 -13.66
C TYR A 158 -66.37 54.22 -13.66
N PRO A 159 -67.66 54.00 -13.97
CA PRO A 159 -68.24 52.65 -14.07
C PRO A 159 -67.71 51.90 -15.29
N ASN A 160 -67.49 50.59 -15.15
CA ASN A 160 -67.02 49.67 -16.21
C ASN A 160 -65.81 50.21 -16.98
N THR A 161 -64.82 50.71 -16.24
CA THR A 161 -63.64 51.31 -16.85
C THR A 161 -62.54 50.27 -17.02
N THR A 162 -62.03 50.15 -18.24
CA THR A 162 -60.89 49.28 -18.56
C THR A 162 -59.66 50.12 -18.82
N GLU A 163 -58.55 49.82 -18.14
CA GLU A 163 -57.29 50.51 -18.34
C GLU A 163 -56.11 49.54 -18.48
N THR A 164 -55.05 50.02 -19.12
CA THR A 164 -53.79 49.29 -19.21
C THR A 164 -52.92 49.61 -18.01
N MET A 165 -52.22 48.60 -17.50
CA MET A 165 -51.27 48.77 -16.40
C MET A 165 -49.94 48.05 -16.68
N ILE A 166 -48.88 48.57 -16.07
CA ILE A 166 -47.56 47.91 -16.03
C ILE A 166 -47.34 47.36 -14.62
N PRO A 167 -47.48 46.04 -14.40
CA PRO A 167 -47.10 45.41 -13.14
C PRO A 167 -45.58 45.31 -13.03
N THR A 168 -45.03 45.66 -11.87
CA THR A 168 -43.63 45.40 -11.52
C THR A 168 -43.53 44.98 -10.06
N GLY A 169 -42.72 43.98 -9.75
CA GLY A 169 -42.57 43.56 -8.37
C GLY A 169 -41.48 42.52 -8.14
N ALA A 170 -41.48 41.99 -6.93
CA ALA A 170 -40.54 40.96 -6.50
C ALA A 170 -41.24 39.99 -5.56
N GLY A 171 -40.75 38.75 -5.55
CA GLY A 171 -41.27 37.71 -4.69
C GLY A 171 -40.21 36.74 -4.20
N ILE A 172 -40.62 35.93 -3.24
CA ILE A 172 -39.85 34.90 -2.58
C ILE A 172 -40.66 33.61 -2.62
N ASP A 173 -40.09 32.55 -3.19
CA ASP A 173 -40.63 31.19 -3.07
C ASP A 173 -39.90 30.42 -1.97
N PHE A 174 -40.68 29.81 -1.07
CA PHE A 174 -40.23 28.82 -0.10
C PHE A 174 -40.60 27.42 -0.59
N ARG A 175 -39.60 26.61 -0.89
CA ARG A 175 -39.80 25.26 -1.43
C ARG A 175 -40.15 24.26 -0.33
N LEU A 176 -41.32 23.63 -0.43
CA LEU A 176 -41.71 22.53 0.47
C LEU A 176 -41.14 21.20 -0.04
N ASN A 177 -41.35 20.90 -1.33
CA ASN A 177 -40.83 19.73 -2.04
C ASN A 177 -40.71 20.01 -3.55
N ASN A 178 -40.51 18.97 -4.37
CA ASN A 178 -40.30 19.11 -5.82
C ASN A 178 -41.53 19.60 -6.61
N ARG A 179 -42.72 19.67 -5.99
CA ARG A 179 -43.95 20.15 -6.64
C ARG A 179 -44.59 21.34 -5.94
N TRP A 180 -44.41 21.48 -4.63
CA TRP A 180 -45.11 22.48 -3.83
C TRP A 180 -44.18 23.57 -3.32
N ASP A 181 -44.63 24.82 -3.45
CA ASP A 181 -44.00 25.99 -2.83
C ASP A 181 -45.04 26.93 -2.19
N ILE A 182 -44.56 27.70 -1.22
CA ILE A 182 -45.27 28.84 -0.66
C ILE A 182 -44.61 30.09 -1.23
N ASN A 183 -45.41 30.99 -1.75
CA ASN A 183 -44.96 32.21 -2.39
C ASN A 183 -45.36 33.44 -1.57
N LEU A 184 -44.45 34.40 -1.43
CA LEU A 184 -44.73 35.74 -0.94
C LEU A 184 -44.33 36.73 -2.03
N GLU A 185 -45.25 37.53 -2.53
CA GLU A 185 -45.00 38.45 -3.64
C GLU A 185 -45.61 39.83 -3.37
N THR A 186 -44.84 40.88 -3.65
CA THR A 186 -45.36 42.25 -3.69
C THR A 186 -45.17 42.83 -5.08
N THR A 187 -46.22 43.46 -5.59
CA THR A 187 -46.23 44.04 -6.93
C THR A 187 -46.96 45.36 -6.93
N ILE A 188 -46.39 46.36 -7.60
CA ILE A 188 -47.05 47.62 -7.91
C ILE A 188 -47.66 47.54 -9.31
N ARG A 189 -48.87 48.07 -9.48
CA ARG A 189 -49.54 48.26 -10.76
C ARG A 189 -49.51 49.73 -11.12
N TRP A 190 -48.82 50.09 -12.20
CA TRP A 190 -48.76 51.47 -12.68
C TRP A 190 -49.79 51.70 -13.78
N PHE A 191 -50.66 52.69 -13.61
CA PHE A 191 -51.70 53.02 -14.59
C PHE A 191 -51.24 54.19 -15.45
N ASP A 192 -51.77 54.27 -16.68
CA ASP A 192 -51.54 55.38 -17.63
C ASP A 192 -52.63 56.46 -17.53
N SER A 193 -53.27 56.55 -16.36
CA SER A 193 -54.52 57.26 -16.14
C SER A 193 -54.71 57.56 -14.64
N ASP A 194 -55.59 58.52 -14.35
CA ASP A 194 -55.86 59.12 -13.03
C ASP A 194 -57.32 58.84 -12.58
N LYS A 195 -57.85 57.69 -13.00
CA LYS A 195 -59.28 57.34 -12.82
C LYS A 195 -59.52 56.28 -11.76
N LEU A 196 -58.48 55.61 -11.27
CA LEU A 196 -58.61 54.44 -10.40
C LEU A 196 -59.24 54.81 -9.06
N ASP A 197 -58.96 56.02 -8.57
CA ASP A 197 -59.53 56.54 -7.32
C ASP A 197 -60.86 57.30 -7.51
N GLY A 198 -61.39 57.37 -8.74
CA GLY A 198 -62.63 58.08 -9.02
C GLY A 198 -62.50 59.61 -9.09
N TYR A 199 -61.29 60.18 -8.96
CA TYR A 199 -61.08 61.61 -8.84
C TYR A 199 -59.83 62.10 -9.59
N VAL A 200 -60.05 62.56 -10.83
CA VAL A 200 -58.98 63.11 -11.68
C VAL A 200 -58.54 64.50 -11.20
N SER A 201 -57.38 64.64 -10.55
CA SER A 201 -56.87 65.96 -10.11
C SER A 201 -55.44 65.98 -9.57
N GLY A 202 -54.46 66.20 -10.46
CA GLY A 202 -53.14 66.71 -10.10
C GLY A 202 -52.02 65.79 -10.55
N GLN A 203 -51.94 64.59 -9.99
CA GLN A 203 -51.11 63.54 -10.56
C GLN A 203 -51.79 63.02 -11.85
N LYS A 204 -51.03 62.34 -12.70
CA LYS A 204 -51.53 61.86 -13.99
C LYS A 204 -51.71 60.35 -14.04
N ASN A 205 -51.24 59.66 -13.01
CA ASN A 205 -51.07 58.23 -13.00
C ASN A 205 -51.36 57.72 -11.59
N ASP A 206 -52.40 56.90 -11.48
CA ASP A 206 -52.67 56.10 -10.29
C ASP A 206 -51.81 54.83 -10.27
N ALA A 207 -51.69 54.24 -9.09
CA ALA A 207 -51.13 52.92 -8.90
C ALA A 207 -51.82 52.19 -7.74
N TYR A 208 -51.61 50.88 -7.64
CA TYR A 208 -51.89 50.19 -6.38
C TYR A 208 -50.88 49.06 -6.16
N PHE A 209 -50.64 48.74 -4.89
CA PHE A 209 -49.86 47.59 -4.49
C PHE A 209 -50.78 46.39 -4.27
N PHE A 210 -50.32 45.21 -4.70
CA PHE A 210 -50.86 43.94 -4.27
C PHE A 210 -49.74 43.14 -3.62
N THR A 211 -49.88 42.90 -2.31
CA THR A 211 -48.96 42.08 -1.52
C THR A 211 -49.68 40.81 -1.12
N SER A 212 -49.20 39.66 -1.59
CA SER A 212 -49.91 38.40 -1.51
C SER A 212 -49.05 37.26 -0.97
N ALA A 213 -49.74 36.31 -0.35
CA ALA A 213 -49.21 34.99 -0.05
C ALA A 213 -49.96 33.97 -0.91
N GLY A 214 -49.25 32.98 -1.44
CA GLY A 214 -49.85 31.97 -2.30
C GLY A 214 -49.24 30.58 -2.14
N ILE A 215 -49.91 29.59 -2.71
CA ILE A 215 -49.44 28.22 -2.81
C ILE A 215 -49.26 27.86 -4.28
N GLY A 216 -48.04 27.47 -4.64
CA GLY A 216 -47.66 27.03 -5.97
C GLY A 216 -47.62 25.51 -6.09
N TYR A 217 -48.18 24.98 -7.18
CA TYR A 217 -48.05 23.59 -7.59
C TYR A 217 -47.45 23.50 -8.99
N SER A 218 -46.28 22.88 -9.10
CA SER A 218 -45.59 22.59 -10.36
C SER A 218 -46.03 21.23 -10.92
N PHE A 219 -46.37 21.19 -12.21
CA PHE A 219 -46.94 20.02 -12.89
C PHE A 219 -46.44 19.86 -14.33
N TRP A 220 -46.76 18.70 -14.91
CA TRP A 220 -46.34 18.25 -16.25
C TRP A 220 -44.82 18.08 -16.42
N ARG A 221 -44.37 16.80 -16.45
CA ARG A 221 -43.01 16.43 -16.85
C ARG A 221 -43.03 15.89 -18.28
N PRO A 222 -42.02 16.19 -19.11
CA PRO A 222 -41.72 15.35 -20.26
C PRO A 222 -41.49 13.92 -19.74
N SER A 223 -42.04 12.90 -20.42
CA SER A 223 -41.80 11.51 -20.04
C SER A 223 -40.31 11.18 -20.18
N SER A 224 -39.60 11.03 -19.07
CA SER A 224 -38.37 10.23 -19.07
C SER A 224 -38.80 8.78 -19.26
N GLY A 225 -38.29 8.10 -20.29
CA GLY A 225 -38.45 6.65 -20.40
C GLY A 225 -37.95 5.93 -19.14
N SER A 226 -38.24 4.64 -19.03
CA SER A 226 -37.71 3.82 -17.93
C SER A 226 -36.18 3.97 -17.87
N LYS A 227 -35.63 4.12 -16.66
CA LYS A 227 -34.17 4.25 -16.48
C LYS A 227 -33.51 2.90 -16.77
N MET A 228 -32.33 2.95 -17.39
CA MET A 228 -31.45 1.80 -17.55
C MET A 228 -30.93 1.35 -16.17
N ASP A 229 -30.91 0.05 -15.88
CA ASP A 229 -30.23 -0.46 -14.68
C ASP A 229 -28.75 -0.70 -14.96
N ILE A 230 -27.88 -0.27 -14.04
CA ILE A 230 -26.42 -0.29 -14.20
C ILE A 230 -25.81 -0.66 -12.85
N GLN A 231 -24.94 -1.65 -12.87
CA GLN A 231 -24.22 -2.13 -11.70
C GLN A 231 -22.74 -2.34 -12.06
N THR A 232 -21.88 -2.24 -11.06
CA THR A 232 -20.44 -2.53 -11.17
C THR A 232 -20.11 -3.80 -10.41
N GLU A 233 -19.14 -4.54 -10.94
CA GLU A 233 -18.61 -5.73 -10.33
C GLU A 233 -17.07 -5.62 -10.28
N PRO A 234 -16.46 -5.54 -9.08
CA PRO A 234 -17.10 -5.39 -7.77
C PRO A 234 -17.78 -4.01 -7.57
N ALA A 235 -18.76 -3.94 -6.67
CA ALA A 235 -19.52 -2.70 -6.39
C ALA A 235 -18.63 -1.56 -5.83
N VAL A 236 -17.59 -1.95 -5.09
CA VAL A 236 -16.47 -1.09 -4.70
C VAL A 236 -15.27 -1.59 -5.47
N LEU A 237 -14.62 -0.73 -6.26
CA LEU A 237 -13.46 -1.14 -7.03
C LEU A 237 -12.35 -1.60 -6.09
N ALA A 238 -11.54 -2.55 -6.52
CA ALA A 238 -10.40 -3.02 -5.75
C ALA A 238 -9.18 -3.07 -6.65
N LEU A 239 -8.04 -2.63 -6.12
CA LEU A 239 -6.80 -2.70 -6.84
C LEU A 239 -6.24 -4.12 -6.82
N ASP A 240 -5.97 -4.67 -7.99
CA ASP A 240 -5.33 -5.96 -8.17
C ASP A 240 -3.92 -5.76 -8.75
N GLY A 241 -2.90 -5.96 -7.92
CA GLY A 241 -1.52 -5.59 -8.25
C GLY A 241 -1.33 -4.10 -8.55
N ASP A 242 -1.18 -3.75 -9.84
CA ASP A 242 -1.04 -2.37 -10.34
C ASP A 242 -2.24 -1.89 -11.16
N SER A 243 -3.31 -2.68 -11.24
CA SER A 243 -4.42 -2.47 -12.16
C SER A 243 -5.78 -2.57 -11.46
N ILE A 244 -6.72 -1.74 -11.89
CA ILE A 244 -8.08 -1.68 -11.37
C ILE A 244 -8.99 -2.42 -12.37
N PRO A 245 -9.39 -3.67 -12.10
CA PRO A 245 -10.41 -4.35 -12.89
C PRO A 245 -11.76 -3.63 -12.74
N VAL A 246 -12.39 -3.30 -13.86
CA VAL A 246 -13.71 -2.66 -13.89
C VAL A 246 -14.62 -3.49 -14.78
N THR A 247 -15.68 -4.06 -14.19
CA THR A 247 -16.78 -4.67 -14.94
C THR A 247 -18.07 -3.88 -14.72
N ILE A 248 -18.68 -3.40 -15.80
CA ILE A 248 -19.97 -2.69 -15.77
C ILE A 248 -21.01 -3.59 -16.45
N ARG A 249 -22.08 -3.91 -15.72
CA ARG A 249 -23.23 -4.66 -16.24
C ARG A 249 -24.41 -3.72 -16.35
N GLY A 250 -25.05 -3.71 -17.51
CA GLY A 250 -26.17 -2.83 -17.81
C GLY A 250 -27.36 -3.59 -18.37
N SER A 251 -28.58 -3.13 -18.10
CA SER A 251 -29.79 -3.61 -18.76
C SER A 251 -30.67 -2.44 -19.24
N PHE A 252 -31.02 -2.51 -20.53
CA PHE A 252 -31.94 -1.60 -21.19
C PHE A 252 -33.39 -2.09 -20.98
N PRO A 253 -34.32 -1.21 -20.60
CA PRO A 253 -35.73 -1.55 -20.51
C PRO A 253 -36.35 -1.76 -21.90
N GLU A 254 -37.49 -2.44 -21.98
CA GLU A 254 -38.31 -2.53 -23.21
C GLU A 254 -38.71 -1.14 -23.75
N SER A 255 -38.98 -0.20 -22.84
CA SER A 255 -39.40 1.16 -23.15
C SER A 255 -38.20 2.11 -23.30
N TYR A 256 -37.57 2.10 -24.48
CA TYR A 256 -36.53 3.06 -24.87
C TYR A 256 -36.82 3.71 -26.23
N ASN A 257 -36.07 4.77 -26.59
CA ASN A 257 -36.21 5.44 -27.86
C ASN A 257 -35.45 4.69 -28.98
N LYS A 258 -36.17 3.98 -29.84
CA LYS A 258 -35.63 3.18 -30.94
C LYS A 258 -34.89 3.98 -32.02
N LYS A 259 -35.02 5.31 -32.02
CA LYS A 259 -34.36 6.23 -32.96
C LYS A 259 -33.11 6.90 -32.38
N ALA A 260 -32.71 6.54 -31.17
CA ALA A 260 -31.58 7.13 -30.48
C ALA A 260 -30.30 6.31 -30.64
N VAL A 261 -29.18 7.02 -30.68
CA VAL A 261 -27.83 6.51 -30.44
C VAL A 261 -27.38 7.04 -29.08
N VAL A 262 -26.79 6.18 -28.24
CA VAL A 262 -26.28 6.50 -26.91
C VAL A 262 -24.78 6.24 -26.87
N ASP A 263 -24.03 7.28 -26.55
CA ASP A 263 -22.61 7.20 -26.23
C ASP A 263 -22.49 6.99 -24.73
N PHE A 264 -22.10 5.79 -24.32
CA PHE A 264 -21.95 5.40 -22.93
C PHE A 264 -20.48 5.45 -22.56
N THR A 265 -20.07 6.52 -21.89
CA THR A 265 -18.67 6.76 -21.53
C THR A 265 -18.46 6.57 -20.03
N PRO A 266 -17.76 5.51 -19.59
CA PRO A 266 -17.33 5.41 -18.21
C PRO A 266 -16.17 6.37 -17.94
N VAL A 267 -16.18 7.03 -16.78
CA VAL A 267 -15.17 8.01 -16.38
C VAL A 267 -14.78 7.75 -14.94
N LEU A 268 -13.48 7.54 -14.71
CA LEU A 268 -12.91 7.50 -13.37
C LEU A 268 -12.56 8.93 -12.96
N ARG A 269 -13.16 9.42 -11.88
CA ARG A 269 -12.91 10.77 -11.33
C ARG A 269 -12.08 10.64 -10.06
N TYR A 270 -10.98 11.37 -9.94
CA TYR A 270 -10.10 11.34 -8.77
C TYR A 270 -9.44 12.72 -8.60
N GLY A 271 -9.63 13.34 -7.43
CA GLY A 271 -9.28 14.75 -7.23
C GLY A 271 -9.92 15.67 -8.29
N ASP A 272 -9.11 16.54 -8.91
CA ASP A 272 -9.52 17.41 -10.02
C ASP A 272 -9.33 16.76 -11.40
N GLN A 273 -8.92 15.48 -11.44
CA GLN A 273 -8.59 14.75 -12.66
C GLN A 273 -9.71 13.79 -13.05
N THR A 274 -9.86 13.59 -14.35
CA THR A 274 -10.78 12.60 -14.92
C THR A 274 -10.04 11.74 -15.94
N LYS A 275 -10.26 10.42 -15.86
CA LYS A 275 -9.76 9.44 -16.83
C LYS A 275 -10.93 8.82 -17.54
N GLN A 276 -11.14 9.26 -18.78
CA GLN A 276 -12.14 8.70 -19.67
C GLN A 276 -11.73 7.28 -20.08
N LEU A 277 -12.63 6.32 -19.90
CA LEU A 277 -12.47 4.94 -20.38
C LEU A 277 -13.09 4.81 -21.78
N GLU A 278 -12.95 3.64 -22.40
CA GLU A 278 -13.47 3.40 -23.74
C GLU A 278 -15.00 3.60 -23.78
N THR A 279 -15.45 4.46 -24.69
CA THR A 279 -16.87 4.73 -24.90
C THR A 279 -17.53 3.56 -25.62
N MET A 280 -18.60 3.02 -25.04
CA MET A 280 -19.49 2.08 -25.73
C MET A 280 -20.57 2.83 -26.50
N TYR A 281 -20.92 2.32 -27.67
CA TYR A 281 -22.00 2.87 -28.47
C TYR A 281 -23.18 1.90 -28.47
N PHE A 282 -24.37 2.41 -28.15
CA PHE A 282 -25.62 1.66 -28.23
C PHE A 282 -26.58 2.37 -29.18
N GLN A 283 -27.35 1.63 -29.97
CA GLN A 283 -28.30 2.22 -30.91
C GLN A 283 -29.60 1.43 -30.99
N GLY A 284 -30.70 2.14 -31.21
CA GLY A 284 -32.01 1.51 -31.41
C GLY A 284 -32.22 0.94 -32.82
N THR A 285 -33.27 0.13 -32.97
CA THR A 285 -33.63 -0.57 -34.22
C THR A 285 -34.14 0.34 -35.35
N GLU A 286 -34.51 1.59 -35.04
CA GLU A 286 -35.06 2.57 -35.99
C GLU A 286 -34.09 3.72 -36.29
N VAL A 287 -32.79 3.56 -35.99
CA VAL A 287 -31.75 4.54 -36.35
C VAL A 287 -31.45 4.46 -37.86
N PRO A 288 -31.62 5.55 -38.64
CA PRO A 288 -31.32 5.54 -40.07
C PRO A 288 -29.85 5.22 -40.35
N GLU A 289 -29.57 4.50 -41.43
CA GLU A 289 -28.23 3.98 -41.78
C GLU A 289 -27.14 5.06 -41.76
N GLU A 290 -27.45 6.26 -42.26
CA GLU A 290 -26.50 7.38 -42.29
C GLU A 290 -26.20 8.02 -40.91
N TYR A 291 -26.93 7.62 -39.86
CA TYR A 291 -26.74 8.06 -38.48
C TYR A 291 -26.34 6.91 -37.53
N GLN A 292 -26.17 5.69 -38.06
CA GLN A 292 -25.68 4.57 -37.25
C GLN A 292 -24.20 4.77 -36.90
N LYS A 293 -23.81 4.43 -35.68
CA LYS A 293 -22.40 4.48 -35.28
C LYS A 293 -21.72 3.16 -35.60
N PRO A 294 -20.56 3.17 -36.30
CA PRO A 294 -19.77 1.96 -36.50
C PRO A 294 -19.42 1.30 -35.17
N GLY A 295 -19.63 -0.01 -35.06
CA GLY A 295 -19.39 -0.77 -33.83
C GLY A 295 -20.43 -0.59 -32.73
N ALA A 296 -21.52 0.15 -32.96
CA ALA A 296 -22.59 0.28 -31.98
C ALA A 296 -23.39 -1.01 -31.81
N THR A 297 -23.64 -1.37 -30.56
CA THR A 297 -24.51 -2.50 -30.21
C THR A 297 -25.97 -2.12 -30.45
N VAL A 298 -26.68 -2.89 -31.27
CA VAL A 298 -28.11 -2.69 -31.51
C VAL A 298 -28.90 -3.23 -30.32
N ILE A 299 -29.69 -2.37 -29.68
CA ILE A 299 -30.58 -2.75 -28.59
C ILE A 299 -31.83 -3.43 -29.20
N PRO A 300 -32.21 -4.66 -28.78
CA PRO A 300 -33.45 -5.30 -29.24
C PRO A 300 -34.70 -4.53 -28.84
N ASN A 301 -35.86 -4.84 -29.43
CA ASN A 301 -37.11 -4.12 -29.14
C ASN A 301 -37.64 -4.39 -27.73
N GLU A 302 -37.37 -5.59 -27.22
CA GLU A 302 -37.68 -6.11 -25.90
C GLU A 302 -36.65 -5.70 -24.82
N GLY A 303 -35.76 -4.74 -25.13
CA GLY A 303 -34.64 -4.40 -24.27
C GLY A 303 -33.48 -5.39 -24.42
N GLY A 304 -32.48 -5.29 -23.56
CA GLY A 304 -31.28 -6.13 -23.65
C GLY A 304 -30.26 -5.82 -22.56
N SER A 305 -29.25 -6.68 -22.42
CA SER A 305 -28.17 -6.48 -21.45
C SER A 305 -26.83 -6.30 -22.14
N PHE A 306 -25.88 -5.68 -21.44
CA PHE A 306 -24.49 -5.62 -21.85
C PHE A 306 -23.54 -5.86 -20.68
N THR A 307 -22.30 -6.20 -21.02
CA THR A 307 -21.20 -6.26 -20.07
C THR A 307 -19.99 -5.56 -20.71
N TYR A 308 -19.37 -4.68 -19.95
CA TYR A 308 -18.14 -3.98 -20.29
C TYR A 308 -17.08 -4.37 -19.28
N THR A 309 -15.92 -4.81 -19.74
CA THR A 309 -14.80 -5.18 -18.87
C THR A 309 -13.54 -4.47 -19.37
N THR A 310 -12.86 -3.77 -18.48
CA THR A 310 -11.58 -3.12 -18.76
C THR A 310 -10.67 -3.19 -17.54
N TYR A 311 -9.38 -2.91 -17.77
CA TYR A 311 -8.38 -2.74 -16.72
C TYR A 311 -7.82 -1.33 -16.79
N VAL A 312 -7.83 -0.62 -15.66
CA VAL A 312 -7.27 0.73 -15.56
C VAL A 312 -5.98 0.64 -14.77
N LYS A 313 -4.84 0.95 -15.39
CA LYS A 313 -3.58 1.05 -14.67
C LYS A 313 -3.67 2.14 -13.60
N TYR A 314 -3.28 1.79 -12.38
CA TYR A 314 -3.27 2.71 -11.24
C TYR A 314 -2.27 3.84 -11.46
N GLU A 315 -2.72 5.06 -11.19
CA GLU A 315 -1.90 6.26 -11.14
C GLU A 315 -2.03 6.88 -9.74
N PRO A 316 -0.97 7.49 -9.19
CA PRO A 316 -1.03 8.15 -7.89
C PRO A 316 -2.21 9.14 -7.81
N GLY A 317 -2.98 9.09 -6.73
CA GLY A 317 -4.20 9.89 -6.54
C GLY A 317 -5.49 9.13 -6.83
N MET A 318 -5.45 7.98 -7.50
CA MET A 318 -6.63 7.13 -7.73
C MET A 318 -7.12 6.37 -6.48
N ASP A 319 -6.39 6.43 -5.37
CA ASP A 319 -6.77 5.86 -4.07
C ASP A 319 -8.07 6.46 -3.51
N VAL A 320 -8.41 7.69 -3.93
CA VAL A 320 -9.71 8.32 -3.70
C VAL A 320 -10.37 8.62 -5.04
N CYS A 321 -10.96 7.59 -5.66
CA CYS A 321 -11.66 7.72 -6.94
C CYS A 321 -13.14 7.33 -6.87
N GLU A 322 -13.93 7.86 -7.79
CA GLU A 322 -15.31 7.42 -8.04
C GLU A 322 -15.48 7.06 -9.51
N LEU A 323 -16.24 6.01 -9.80
CA LEU A 323 -16.55 5.64 -11.18
C LEU A 323 -17.92 6.17 -11.57
N TYR A 324 -17.97 6.95 -12.64
CA TYR A 324 -19.18 7.50 -13.23
C TYR A 324 -19.41 6.94 -14.64
N VAL A 325 -20.63 7.08 -15.11
CA VAL A 325 -20.97 6.97 -16.53
C VAL A 325 -21.66 8.25 -16.98
N GLU A 326 -21.25 8.75 -18.14
CA GLU A 326 -21.70 10.01 -18.73
C GLU A 326 -22.42 9.74 -20.07
N PRO A 327 -23.67 9.23 -20.02
CA PRO A 327 -24.41 8.86 -21.23
C PRO A 327 -24.88 10.09 -22.02
N MET A 328 -24.55 10.13 -23.31
CA MET A 328 -25.00 11.17 -24.25
C MET A 328 -25.92 10.57 -25.30
N SER A 329 -27.13 11.11 -25.45
CA SER A 329 -28.10 10.66 -26.44
C SER A 329 -28.12 11.56 -27.68
N SER A 330 -28.17 10.95 -28.85
CA SER A 330 -28.28 11.60 -30.16
C SER A 330 -29.47 11.05 -30.93
N ILE A 331 -30.34 11.93 -31.42
CA ILE A 331 -31.51 11.58 -32.24
C ILE A 331 -31.50 12.50 -33.47
N LYS A 332 -31.76 11.94 -34.65
CA LYS A 332 -31.81 12.70 -35.91
C LYS A 332 -32.70 13.96 -35.78
N GLY A 333 -32.15 15.11 -36.17
CA GLY A 333 -32.85 16.39 -36.15
C GLY A 333 -32.96 17.04 -34.75
N LYS A 334 -32.34 16.45 -33.72
CA LYS A 334 -32.26 17.03 -32.36
C LYS A 334 -30.81 17.23 -31.96
N THR A 335 -30.55 18.28 -31.17
CA THR A 335 -29.25 18.48 -30.55
C THR A 335 -28.97 17.32 -29.58
N PRO A 336 -27.75 16.74 -29.59
CA PRO A 336 -27.36 15.76 -28.60
C PRO A 336 -27.53 16.28 -27.18
N GLY A 337 -27.97 15.42 -26.27
CA GLY A 337 -28.25 15.79 -24.88
C GLY A 337 -27.73 14.76 -23.90
N SER A 338 -27.13 15.25 -22.81
CA SER A 338 -26.75 14.42 -21.66
C SER A 338 -28.01 13.79 -21.06
N MET A 339 -27.90 12.51 -20.72
CA MET A 339 -28.95 11.77 -20.00
C MET A 339 -28.76 11.83 -18.48
N GLY A 340 -27.78 12.61 -18.01
CA GLY A 340 -27.39 12.74 -16.61
C GLY A 340 -26.28 11.77 -16.22
N ASP A 341 -25.25 12.29 -15.55
CA ASP A 341 -24.16 11.49 -15.02
C ASP A 341 -24.67 10.58 -13.92
N ARG A 342 -24.20 9.32 -13.90
CA ARG A 342 -24.54 8.36 -12.84
C ARG A 342 -23.27 7.82 -12.21
N LYS A 343 -23.16 7.97 -10.89
CA LYS A 343 -22.14 7.26 -10.11
C LYS A 343 -22.49 5.77 -10.08
N ILE A 344 -21.49 4.92 -10.30
CA ILE A 344 -21.65 3.47 -10.38
C ILE A 344 -20.69 2.68 -9.49
N ALA A 345 -19.65 3.29 -8.90
CA ALA A 345 -18.84 2.67 -7.84
C ALA A 345 -18.29 3.72 -6.86
N ASP A 346 -18.15 3.33 -5.58
CA ASP A 346 -17.93 4.24 -4.43
C ASP A 346 -16.49 4.34 -3.90
N GLY A 347 -15.48 4.06 -4.71
CA GLY A 347 -14.10 4.08 -4.23
C GLY A 347 -13.18 3.07 -4.89
N LEU A 348 -11.95 3.03 -4.38
CA LEU A 348 -10.95 2.01 -4.66
C LEU A 348 -10.40 1.43 -3.35
N ILE A 349 -10.48 0.11 -3.19
CA ILE A 349 -9.84 -0.65 -2.12
C ILE A 349 -8.36 -0.82 -2.46
N MET A 350 -7.49 -0.43 -1.53
CA MET A 350 -6.03 -0.34 -1.74
C MET A 350 -5.23 -1.37 -0.95
N THR A 351 -5.87 -2.40 -0.38
CA THR A 351 -5.23 -3.40 0.48
C THR A 351 -4.01 -4.08 -0.15
N SER A 352 -4.00 -4.28 -1.47
CA SER A 352 -2.85 -4.84 -2.20
C SER A 352 -1.58 -3.98 -2.13
N LYS A 353 -1.66 -2.69 -1.80
CA LYS A 353 -0.51 -1.81 -1.58
C LYS A 353 0.03 -1.80 -0.16
N ARG A 354 -0.59 -2.53 0.78
CA ARG A 354 -0.19 -2.55 2.19
C ARG A 354 1.02 -3.45 2.48
N ILE A 355 1.79 -3.84 1.47
CA ILE A 355 2.98 -4.69 1.57
C ILE A 355 3.97 -4.12 2.59
N ALA A 356 4.43 -4.97 3.52
CA ALA A 356 5.53 -4.60 4.42
C ALA A 356 6.86 -4.64 3.66
N ASN A 357 7.69 -3.62 3.84
CA ASN A 357 9.01 -3.51 3.21
C ASN A 357 10.08 -4.16 4.10
N ASP A 358 9.94 -5.45 4.37
CA ASP A 358 10.77 -6.26 5.27
C ASP A 358 11.57 -7.34 4.52
N GLU A 359 11.94 -7.02 3.27
CA GLU A 359 12.81 -7.86 2.43
C GLU A 359 14.04 -8.32 3.24
N LYS A 360 14.35 -9.61 3.15
CA LYS A 360 15.49 -10.23 3.82
C LYS A 360 16.78 -9.87 3.11
N MET A 361 17.59 -9.08 3.79
CA MET A 361 18.98 -8.80 3.41
C MET A 361 19.88 -9.95 3.87
N LEU A 362 20.99 -10.15 3.15
CA LEU A 362 21.96 -11.21 3.42
C LEU A 362 23.34 -10.62 3.70
N LEU A 363 23.94 -11.04 4.82
CA LEU A 363 25.36 -10.83 5.06
C LEU A 363 26.18 -11.80 4.22
N ALA A 364 27.33 -11.33 3.74
CA ALA A 364 28.32 -12.18 3.11
C ALA A 364 29.07 -12.99 4.16
N ASP A 365 29.40 -14.24 3.83
CA ASP A 365 30.13 -15.13 4.72
C ASP A 365 31.51 -14.55 5.11
N HIS A 366 31.77 -14.55 6.42
CA HIS A 366 33.01 -14.06 7.00
C HIS A 366 34.17 -15.04 6.78
N GLY A 367 33.91 -16.34 6.65
CA GLY A 367 34.92 -17.38 6.46
C GLY A 367 35.83 -17.63 7.67
N TYR A 368 35.63 -16.93 8.79
CA TYR A 368 36.30 -17.22 10.08
C TYR A 368 35.97 -18.64 10.59
N GLN A 369 37.00 -19.38 10.99
CA GLN A 369 36.91 -20.72 11.56
C GLN A 369 37.72 -20.78 12.86
N ARG A 370 37.15 -21.41 13.89
CA ARG A 370 37.83 -21.72 15.16
C ARG A 370 38.29 -23.17 15.18
N ASP A 371 39.19 -23.48 16.11
CA ASP A 371 39.62 -24.84 16.42
C ASP A 371 40.23 -25.59 15.22
N ILE A 372 40.97 -24.86 14.39
CA ILE A 372 41.70 -25.43 13.25
C ILE A 372 42.79 -26.35 13.80
N VAL A 373 42.70 -27.65 13.50
CA VAL A 373 43.70 -28.63 13.90
C VAL A 373 44.82 -28.66 12.85
N VAL A 374 46.04 -28.44 13.31
CA VAL A 374 47.25 -28.55 12.50
C VAL A 374 48.12 -29.67 13.06
N THR A 375 48.68 -30.49 12.16
CA THR A 375 49.47 -31.68 12.50
C THR A 375 50.91 -31.52 12.04
N GLU A 376 51.85 -31.86 12.92
CA GLU A 376 53.27 -32.04 12.55
C GLU A 376 53.75 -33.44 12.93
N THR A 377 54.55 -34.05 12.05
CA THR A 377 54.94 -35.46 12.17
C THR A 377 56.44 -35.63 12.37
N GLY A 378 56.82 -36.41 13.38
CA GLY A 378 58.19 -36.89 13.60
C GLY A 378 58.27 -38.40 13.51
N THR A 379 59.41 -38.93 13.04
CA THR A 379 59.64 -40.38 12.97
C THR A 379 60.92 -40.77 13.70
N ILE A 380 60.83 -41.82 14.51
CA ILE A 380 61.98 -42.43 15.20
C ILE A 380 62.19 -43.84 14.66
N TYR A 381 63.38 -44.11 14.14
CA TYR A 381 63.78 -45.44 13.67
C TYR A 381 64.54 -46.22 14.74
N TYR A 382 64.37 -47.54 14.73
CA TYR A 382 64.92 -48.44 15.73
C TYR A 382 65.85 -49.49 15.10
N ILE A 383 66.83 -49.92 15.88
CA ILE A 383 67.68 -51.06 15.52
C ILE A 383 66.86 -52.36 15.61
N VAL A 384 67.21 -53.36 14.80
CA VAL A 384 66.61 -54.71 14.86
C VAL A 384 66.53 -55.24 16.29
N ASN A 385 65.39 -55.84 16.67
CA ASN A 385 65.12 -56.41 17.99
C ASN A 385 65.35 -55.45 19.19
N ARG A 386 65.37 -54.14 18.94
CA ARG A 386 65.52 -53.08 19.95
C ARG A 386 64.35 -52.12 19.93
N TYR A 387 64.02 -51.59 21.11
CA TYR A 387 63.03 -50.54 21.34
C TYR A 387 63.63 -49.33 22.07
N ASN A 388 64.89 -49.41 22.51
CA ASN A 388 65.56 -48.28 23.12
C ASN A 388 65.92 -47.24 22.06
N LEU A 389 65.67 -45.96 22.36
CA LEU A 389 65.98 -44.85 21.48
C LEU A 389 67.48 -44.81 21.18
N ASN A 390 67.84 -44.63 19.91
CA ASN A 390 69.23 -44.46 19.50
C ASN A 390 69.31 -43.48 18.33
N PHE A 391 69.53 -42.21 18.65
CA PHE A 391 69.69 -41.15 17.64
C PHE A 391 71.01 -41.25 16.87
N SER A 392 71.95 -42.12 17.28
CA SER A 392 73.14 -42.45 16.49
C SER A 392 72.90 -43.55 15.46
N TYR A 393 71.71 -44.15 15.43
CA TYR A 393 71.33 -45.13 14.41
C TYR A 393 71.29 -44.49 13.01
N LYS A 394 71.72 -45.23 11.98
CA LYS A 394 71.96 -44.70 10.63
C LYS A 394 70.78 -43.91 10.04
N LEU A 395 69.54 -44.36 10.26
CA LEU A 395 68.34 -43.69 9.75
C LEU A 395 68.00 -42.41 10.51
N ASN A 396 68.11 -42.43 11.85
CA ASN A 396 67.91 -41.23 12.69
C ASN A 396 68.97 -40.15 12.45
N LYS A 397 70.12 -40.49 11.84
CA LYS A 397 71.20 -39.56 11.54
C LYS A 397 71.01 -38.78 10.24
N THR A 398 70.10 -39.20 9.37
CA THR A 398 69.85 -38.53 8.10
C THR A 398 69.32 -37.11 8.35
N ASP A 399 69.62 -36.19 7.44
CA ASP A 399 69.17 -34.80 7.58
C ASP A 399 67.64 -34.70 7.55
N ALA A 400 66.98 -35.53 6.74
CA ALA A 400 65.52 -35.62 6.67
C ALA A 400 64.91 -36.04 8.01
N SER A 401 65.39 -37.13 8.63
CA SER A 401 64.83 -37.61 9.91
C SER A 401 65.07 -36.64 11.05
N LYS A 402 66.25 -35.99 11.10
CA LYS A 402 66.52 -34.95 12.09
C LYS A 402 65.63 -33.73 11.89
N ALA A 403 65.44 -33.29 10.66
CA ALA A 403 64.61 -32.14 10.33
C ALA A 403 63.14 -32.38 10.74
N ALA A 404 62.57 -33.52 10.33
CA ALA A 404 61.19 -33.87 10.69
C ALA A 404 60.98 -33.95 12.21
N LEU A 405 61.87 -34.64 12.93
CA LEU A 405 61.76 -34.74 14.38
C LEU A 405 61.95 -33.38 15.08
N SER A 406 62.87 -32.54 14.58
CA SER A 406 63.08 -31.19 15.11
C SER A 406 61.89 -30.27 14.81
N GLN A 407 61.28 -30.38 13.64
CA GLN A 407 60.07 -29.62 13.28
C GLN A 407 58.91 -29.97 14.19
N MET A 408 58.67 -31.26 14.45
CA MET A 408 57.67 -31.73 15.40
C MET A 408 57.93 -31.20 16.83
N VAL A 409 59.19 -31.22 17.30
CA VAL A 409 59.53 -30.65 18.62
C VAL A 409 59.32 -29.14 18.63
N ASN A 410 59.80 -28.41 17.62
CA ASN A 410 59.57 -26.97 17.49
C ASN A 410 58.08 -26.63 17.42
N PHE A 411 57.25 -27.52 16.87
CA PHE A 411 55.80 -27.37 16.83
C PHE A 411 55.18 -27.43 18.22
N ILE A 412 55.63 -28.36 19.07
CA ILE A 412 55.26 -28.41 20.50
C ILE A 412 55.71 -27.11 21.21
N GLU A 413 56.91 -26.63 20.90
CA GLU A 413 57.49 -25.42 21.51
C GLU A 413 56.76 -24.12 21.13
N LYS A 414 55.85 -24.15 20.15
CA LYS A 414 54.94 -23.02 19.88
C LYS A 414 53.97 -22.76 21.04
N GLY A 415 53.77 -23.74 21.93
CA GLY A 415 52.89 -23.60 23.09
C GLY A 415 51.40 -23.60 22.74
N TRP A 416 51.04 -24.06 21.54
CA TRP A 416 49.65 -24.22 21.13
C TRP A 416 48.96 -25.29 21.97
N GLU A 417 47.63 -25.24 22.05
CA GLU A 417 46.85 -26.26 22.75
C GLU A 417 46.94 -27.58 21.98
N ILE A 418 47.45 -28.63 22.63
CA ILE A 418 47.59 -29.96 22.06
C ILE A 418 46.25 -30.67 22.20
N LYS A 419 45.65 -31.02 21.05
CA LYS A 419 44.41 -31.82 21.01
C LYS A 419 44.68 -33.26 21.46
N ASN A 420 45.65 -33.89 20.80
CA ASN A 420 46.12 -35.24 21.09
C ASN A 420 47.51 -35.44 20.44
N ILE A 421 48.20 -36.49 20.88
CA ILE A 421 49.40 -37.00 20.21
C ILE A 421 49.13 -38.45 19.83
N GLU A 422 49.16 -38.71 18.53
CA GLU A 422 49.01 -40.06 17.96
C GLU A 422 50.40 -40.67 17.80
N ILE A 423 50.57 -41.90 18.26
CA ILE A 423 51.83 -42.64 18.15
C ILE A 423 51.57 -44.03 17.60
N ASP A 424 51.98 -44.23 16.36
CA ASP A 424 51.95 -45.50 15.67
C ASP A 424 53.35 -46.09 15.62
N ALA A 425 53.53 -47.29 16.18
CA ALA A 425 54.81 -47.98 16.09
C ALA A 425 54.68 -49.37 15.49
N TRP A 426 55.72 -49.75 14.75
CA TRP A 426 55.80 -51.01 14.03
C TRP A 426 57.11 -51.75 14.32
N ALA A 427 57.02 -53.06 14.18
CA ALA A 427 58.12 -53.96 13.96
C ALA A 427 58.25 -54.26 12.45
N SER A 428 59.48 -54.53 12.02
CA SER A 428 59.69 -55.14 10.72
C SER A 428 59.18 -56.59 10.74
N PRO A 429 58.72 -57.15 9.61
CA PRO A 429 58.27 -58.54 9.50
C PRO A 429 59.47 -59.51 9.51
N GLU A 430 60.16 -59.59 10.65
CA GLU A 430 61.27 -60.51 10.88
C GLU A 430 61.29 -60.98 12.34
N GLY A 431 61.29 -62.29 12.57
CA GLY A 431 61.24 -62.89 13.91
C GLY A 431 59.84 -63.36 14.29
N GLU A 432 59.72 -63.90 15.50
CA GLU A 432 58.43 -64.41 15.97
C GLU A 432 57.39 -63.28 16.07
N GLU A 433 56.21 -63.48 15.46
CA GLU A 433 55.11 -62.50 15.43
C GLU A 433 54.76 -61.99 16.84
N SER A 434 54.70 -62.89 17.83
CA SER A 434 54.42 -62.55 19.23
C SER A 434 55.49 -61.61 19.84
N PHE A 435 56.75 -61.80 19.44
CA PHE A 435 57.87 -60.96 19.85
C PHE A 435 57.79 -59.58 19.17
N ASN A 436 57.43 -59.56 17.89
CA ASN A 436 57.29 -58.34 17.10
C ASN A 436 56.10 -57.48 17.54
N GLN A 437 54.99 -58.12 17.92
CA GLN A 437 53.88 -57.44 18.59
C GLN A 437 54.36 -56.74 19.86
N GLY A 438 55.01 -57.48 20.79
CA GLY A 438 55.56 -56.88 22.00
C GLY A 438 56.67 -55.84 21.73
N LEU A 439 57.38 -55.94 20.61
CA LEU A 439 58.39 -54.96 20.21
C LEU A 439 57.75 -53.66 19.75
N SER A 440 56.66 -53.73 18.98
CA SER A 440 55.89 -52.55 18.59
C SER A 440 55.33 -51.83 19.82
N GLU A 441 54.75 -52.55 20.79
CA GLU A 441 54.25 -51.99 22.06
C GLU A 441 55.33 -51.23 22.83
N ARG A 442 56.52 -51.83 22.97
CA ARG A 442 57.66 -51.19 23.65
C ARG A 442 58.19 -49.97 22.88
N ARG A 443 58.11 -49.98 21.54
CA ARG A 443 58.48 -48.83 20.71
C ARG A 443 57.47 -47.69 20.86
N THR A 444 56.17 -47.98 20.81
CA THR A 444 55.10 -47.02 21.11
C THR A 444 55.36 -46.36 22.47
N LYS A 445 55.65 -47.15 23.51
CA LYS A 445 55.96 -46.60 24.84
C LYS A 445 57.23 -45.74 24.85
N SER A 446 58.29 -46.18 24.18
CA SER A 446 59.54 -45.41 24.10
C SER A 446 59.40 -44.07 23.36
N ALA A 447 58.55 -44.03 22.32
CA ALA A 447 58.22 -42.83 21.57
C ALA A 447 57.35 -41.88 22.40
N GLN A 448 56.38 -42.43 23.15
CA GLN A 448 55.59 -41.67 24.13
C GLN A 448 56.49 -41.01 25.19
N ASP A 449 57.41 -41.78 25.77
CA ASP A 449 58.33 -41.25 26.79
C ASP A 449 59.27 -40.17 26.20
N TYR A 450 59.66 -40.29 24.93
CA TYR A 450 60.43 -39.27 24.22
C TYR A 450 59.67 -37.96 24.07
N VAL A 451 58.48 -37.98 23.46
CA VAL A 451 57.70 -36.76 23.22
C VAL A 451 57.26 -36.11 24.53
N THR A 452 56.93 -36.92 25.55
CA THR A 452 56.65 -36.43 26.91
C THR A 452 57.86 -35.72 27.53
N SER A 453 59.08 -36.24 27.29
CA SER A 453 60.31 -35.61 27.76
C SER A 453 60.57 -34.27 27.06
N GLU A 454 60.38 -34.18 25.74
CA GLU A 454 60.53 -32.92 24.99
C GLU A 454 59.50 -31.88 25.43
N TYR A 455 58.23 -32.27 25.58
CA TYR A 455 57.18 -31.40 26.12
C TYR A 455 57.54 -30.87 27.53
N ASN A 456 57.98 -31.74 28.44
CA ASN A 456 58.36 -31.34 29.79
C ASN A 456 59.58 -30.41 29.81
N LYS A 457 60.54 -30.58 28.89
CA LYS A 457 61.67 -29.66 28.74
C LYS A 457 61.21 -28.28 28.30
N TYR A 458 60.33 -28.22 27.29
CA TYR A 458 59.71 -26.98 26.83
C TYR A 458 59.00 -26.25 27.97
N ILE A 459 58.08 -26.93 28.67
CA ILE A 459 57.34 -26.35 29.80
C ILE A 459 58.29 -25.87 30.91
N SER A 460 59.34 -26.63 31.21
CA SER A 460 60.34 -26.25 32.21
C SER A 460 61.10 -24.97 31.83
N ALA A 461 61.45 -24.82 30.55
CA ALA A 461 62.12 -23.63 30.05
C ALA A 461 61.18 -22.42 30.06
N LYS A 462 59.93 -22.59 29.60
CA LYS A 462 58.93 -21.52 29.53
C LYS A 462 58.49 -21.03 30.91
N ALA A 463 58.27 -21.95 31.87
CA ALA A 463 57.94 -21.60 33.25
C ALA A 463 59.04 -20.75 33.91
N LYS A 464 60.31 -21.09 33.66
CA LYS A 464 61.46 -20.33 34.15
C LYS A 464 61.55 -18.93 33.52
N GLU A 465 61.26 -18.83 32.22
CA GLU A 465 61.21 -17.54 31.51
C GLU A 465 60.11 -16.62 32.06
N MET A 466 58.92 -17.18 32.33
CA MET A 466 57.75 -16.44 32.81
C MET A 466 57.71 -16.23 34.33
N GLY A 467 58.52 -16.96 35.10
CA GLY A 467 58.54 -16.90 36.56
C GLY A 467 57.34 -17.54 37.25
N VAL A 468 56.68 -18.50 36.59
CA VAL A 468 55.49 -19.22 37.07
C VAL A 468 55.79 -20.68 37.42
N ALA A 469 54.92 -21.36 38.15
CA ALA A 469 55.07 -22.80 38.38
C ALA A 469 54.84 -23.59 37.07
N LYS A 470 55.48 -24.76 36.91
CA LYS A 470 55.34 -25.56 35.67
C LYS A 470 53.93 -26.07 35.50
N GLU A 471 53.30 -26.43 36.61
CA GLU A 471 51.95 -26.96 36.71
C GLU A 471 50.91 -25.97 36.17
N GLU A 472 51.21 -24.66 36.19
CA GLU A 472 50.35 -23.61 35.61
C GLU A 472 50.37 -23.59 34.08
N LEU A 473 51.39 -24.18 33.44
CA LEU A 473 51.55 -24.25 31.99
C LEU A 473 51.32 -25.66 31.42
N MET A 474 51.19 -26.67 32.29
CA MET A 474 50.98 -28.06 31.87
C MET A 474 49.59 -28.24 31.28
N GLN A 475 49.55 -28.84 30.10
CA GLN A 475 48.35 -29.28 29.42
C GLN A 475 48.13 -30.77 29.72
N GLU A 476 46.86 -31.17 29.78
CA GLU A 476 46.49 -32.58 29.80
C GLU A 476 46.64 -33.13 28.38
N ILE A 477 47.64 -33.99 28.15
CA ILE A 477 47.90 -34.55 26.82
C ILE A 477 47.24 -35.92 26.71
N ASN A 478 46.28 -36.02 25.80
CA ASN A 478 45.70 -37.29 25.38
C ASN A 478 46.62 -37.99 24.38
N PHE A 479 46.94 -39.26 24.64
CA PHE A 479 47.77 -40.09 23.78
C PHE A 479 46.95 -41.19 23.14
N ASP A 480 46.94 -41.21 21.81
CA ASP A 480 46.35 -42.28 21.02
C ASP A 480 47.47 -43.22 20.57
N LEU A 481 47.60 -44.34 21.26
CA LEU A 481 48.73 -45.25 21.13
C LEU A 481 48.35 -46.47 20.30
N ALA A 482 49.04 -46.69 19.18
CA ALA A 482 48.88 -47.85 18.32
C ALA A 482 50.18 -48.67 18.27
N ALA A 483 50.05 -49.95 18.62
CA ALA A 483 51.12 -50.94 18.55
C ALA A 483 50.76 -51.94 17.44
N ASN A 484 51.22 -51.66 16.24
CA ASN A 484 50.72 -52.27 15.00
C ASN A 484 51.37 -53.61 14.65
N GLY A 485 52.28 -54.13 15.48
CA GLY A 485 52.98 -55.38 15.19
C GLY A 485 53.85 -55.26 13.94
N GLU A 486 53.78 -56.24 13.05
CA GLU A 486 54.57 -56.28 11.82
C GLU A 486 53.95 -55.45 10.68
N ASP A 487 54.75 -54.56 10.08
CA ASP A 487 54.31 -53.71 8.96
C ASP A 487 54.45 -54.42 7.60
N TRP A 488 53.55 -55.37 7.32
CA TRP A 488 53.52 -56.07 6.03
C TRP A 488 53.12 -55.16 4.85
N ASP A 489 52.24 -54.19 5.08
CA ASP A 489 51.83 -53.25 4.04
C ASP A 489 52.97 -52.27 3.71
N GLY A 490 53.63 -51.71 4.73
CA GLY A 490 54.83 -50.90 4.56
C GLY A 490 55.98 -51.68 3.92
N PHE A 491 56.13 -52.98 4.24
CA PHE A 491 57.09 -53.85 3.56
C PHE A 491 56.84 -53.89 2.05
N MET A 492 55.59 -54.08 1.63
CA MET A 492 55.23 -54.12 0.22
C MET A 492 55.45 -52.78 -0.48
N GLN A 493 55.12 -51.66 0.18
CA GLN A 493 55.36 -50.32 -0.35
C GLN A 493 56.85 -50.01 -0.50
N ALA A 494 57.65 -50.32 0.52
CA ALA A 494 59.10 -50.15 0.51
C ALA A 494 59.75 -51.02 -0.58
N LEU A 495 59.32 -52.28 -0.72
CA LEU A 495 59.80 -53.20 -1.75
C LEU A 495 59.48 -52.68 -3.16
N GLN A 496 58.27 -52.19 -3.40
CA GLN A 496 57.87 -51.62 -4.69
C GLN A 496 58.71 -50.39 -5.06
N SER A 497 59.01 -49.55 -4.07
CA SER A 497 59.78 -48.31 -4.22
C SER A 497 61.29 -48.54 -4.32
N SER A 498 61.77 -49.75 -4.03
CA SER A 498 63.19 -50.10 -4.07
C SER A 498 63.73 -50.36 -5.48
N ASP A 499 65.06 -50.35 -5.58
CA ASP A 499 65.81 -50.72 -6.79
C ASP A 499 66.18 -52.21 -6.84
N ILE A 500 65.64 -53.03 -5.93
CA ILE A 500 65.87 -54.48 -5.90
C ILE A 500 65.40 -55.11 -7.22
N LYS A 501 66.30 -55.79 -7.93
CA LYS A 501 66.04 -56.35 -9.26
C LYS A 501 64.89 -57.35 -9.27
N ASP A 502 64.80 -58.16 -8.23
CA ASP A 502 63.84 -59.26 -8.10
C ASP A 502 62.59 -58.88 -7.28
N LYS A 503 62.29 -57.58 -7.10
CA LYS A 503 61.17 -57.10 -6.26
C LYS A 503 59.81 -57.69 -6.62
N ASN A 504 59.54 -57.98 -7.90
CA ASN A 504 58.30 -58.61 -8.33
C ASN A 504 58.19 -60.08 -7.89
N ILE A 505 59.32 -60.80 -7.82
CA ILE A 505 59.35 -62.19 -7.33
C ILE A 505 59.06 -62.19 -5.82
N ILE A 506 59.71 -61.30 -5.07
CA ILE A 506 59.50 -61.14 -3.63
C ILE A 506 58.04 -60.78 -3.36
N ALA A 507 57.49 -59.80 -4.08
CA ALA A 507 56.10 -59.36 -3.92
C ALA A 507 55.09 -60.50 -4.19
N ASN A 508 55.32 -61.31 -5.24
CA ASN A 508 54.46 -62.44 -5.56
C ASN A 508 54.51 -63.53 -4.47
N VAL A 509 55.69 -63.82 -3.94
CA VAL A 509 55.85 -64.80 -2.86
C VAL A 509 55.14 -64.34 -1.60
N VAL A 510 55.32 -63.06 -1.22
CA VAL A 510 54.63 -62.46 -0.07
C VAL A 510 53.11 -62.51 -0.21
N ASN A 511 52.58 -62.11 -1.37
CA ASN A 511 51.13 -62.10 -1.62
C ASN A 511 50.53 -63.50 -1.74
N SER A 512 51.30 -64.50 -2.19
CA SER A 512 50.82 -65.88 -2.34
C SER A 512 50.70 -66.64 -1.02
N GLN A 513 51.28 -66.11 0.07
CA GLN A 513 51.30 -66.76 1.38
C GLN A 513 50.42 -66.02 2.39
N PRO A 514 49.22 -66.54 2.73
CA PRO A 514 48.32 -65.92 3.69
C PRO A 514 48.78 -66.05 5.15
N ASP A 515 49.65 -67.01 5.47
CA ASP A 515 50.17 -67.28 6.81
C ASP A 515 51.43 -66.42 7.08
N PRO A 516 51.41 -65.45 8.03
CA PRO A 516 52.53 -64.53 8.27
C PRO A 516 53.85 -65.21 8.61
N ALA A 517 53.81 -66.28 9.42
CA ALA A 517 55.01 -67.02 9.81
C ALA A 517 55.63 -67.75 8.61
N LYS A 518 54.80 -68.33 7.75
CA LYS A 518 55.29 -68.94 6.49
C LYS A 518 55.75 -67.89 5.50
N ARG A 519 55.10 -66.73 5.45
CA ARG A 519 55.44 -65.62 4.55
C ARG A 519 56.84 -65.10 4.84
N GLU A 520 57.17 -64.90 6.11
CA GLU A 520 58.52 -64.57 6.55
C GLU A 520 59.52 -65.68 6.19
N GLN A 521 59.17 -66.95 6.43
CA GLN A 521 60.04 -68.08 6.10
C GLN A 521 60.36 -68.16 4.60
N GLU A 522 59.38 -67.92 3.72
CA GLU A 522 59.60 -67.89 2.27
C GLU A 522 60.53 -66.75 1.86
N ILE A 523 60.43 -65.56 2.49
CA ILE A 523 61.38 -64.46 2.27
C ILE A 523 62.79 -64.82 2.76
N ARG A 524 62.91 -65.48 3.92
CA ARG A 524 64.20 -65.95 4.46
C ARG A 524 64.86 -67.04 3.60
N ASN A 525 64.06 -67.89 2.95
CA ASN A 525 64.54 -68.94 2.04
C ASN A 525 65.20 -68.36 0.76
N MET A 526 64.97 -67.08 0.45
CA MET A 526 65.63 -66.37 -0.65
C MET A 526 67.03 -65.89 -0.26
N THR A 527 67.92 -66.80 0.15
CA THR A 527 69.20 -66.49 0.81
C THR A 527 70.08 -65.46 0.08
N VAL A 528 70.02 -65.40 -1.25
CA VAL A 528 70.81 -64.45 -2.05
C VAL A 528 70.26 -63.02 -1.98
N ILE A 529 68.93 -62.86 -1.92
CA ILE A 529 68.24 -61.56 -1.99
C ILE A 529 67.83 -61.05 -0.60
N TYR A 530 67.69 -61.96 0.37
CA TYR A 530 67.33 -61.62 1.75
C TYR A 530 68.29 -60.59 2.35
N LYS A 531 69.57 -60.59 1.96
CA LYS A 531 70.54 -59.61 2.45
C LYS A 531 70.21 -58.18 2.00
N GLU A 532 69.75 -58.01 0.77
CA GLU A 532 69.30 -56.71 0.24
C GLU A 532 68.01 -56.26 0.95
N ILE A 533 67.08 -57.18 1.19
CA ILE A 533 65.86 -56.93 1.98
C ILE A 533 66.20 -56.49 3.41
N GLU A 534 67.12 -57.18 4.07
CA GLU A 534 67.57 -56.88 5.43
C GLU A 534 68.26 -55.51 5.55
N ASP A 535 69.04 -55.13 4.52
CA ASP A 535 69.84 -53.91 4.55
C ASP A 535 69.07 -52.66 4.07
N GLU A 536 68.11 -52.82 3.15
CA GLU A 536 67.38 -51.72 2.49
C GLU A 536 65.89 -51.62 2.85
N ILE A 537 65.17 -52.75 2.99
CA ILE A 537 63.70 -52.76 3.13
C ILE A 537 63.25 -52.81 4.58
N LEU A 538 63.80 -53.72 5.39
CA LEU A 538 63.39 -53.90 6.80
C LEU A 538 63.75 -52.71 7.71
N PRO A 539 64.90 -52.02 7.55
CA PRO A 539 65.32 -50.98 8.49
C PRO A 539 64.35 -49.79 8.63
N PRO A 540 63.77 -49.21 7.56
CA PRO A 540 62.78 -48.15 7.67
C PRO A 540 61.46 -48.58 8.33
N LEU A 541 61.08 -49.86 8.24
CA LEU A 541 59.84 -50.36 8.84
C LEU A 541 59.90 -50.40 10.37
N ARG A 542 61.10 -50.45 10.93
CA ARG A 542 61.35 -50.42 12.38
C ARG A 542 61.20 -48.99 12.90
N ARG A 543 59.98 -48.48 13.00
CA ARG A 543 59.74 -47.07 13.32
C ARG A 543 58.61 -46.84 14.32
N ALA A 544 58.62 -45.66 14.90
CA ALA A 544 57.46 -45.04 15.53
C ALA A 544 57.24 -43.69 14.85
N GLU A 545 56.04 -43.47 14.34
CA GLU A 545 55.56 -42.19 13.83
C GLU A 545 54.79 -41.49 14.96
N ILE A 546 55.09 -40.20 15.14
CA ILE A 546 54.52 -39.37 16.20
C ILE A 546 53.85 -38.20 15.48
N HIS A 547 52.53 -38.12 15.59
CA HIS A 547 51.75 -37.02 15.03
C HIS A 547 51.27 -36.14 16.19
N VAL A 548 51.75 -34.90 16.22
CA VAL A 548 51.35 -33.90 17.21
C VAL A 548 50.27 -33.05 16.58
N ASN A 549 49.05 -33.14 17.12
CA ASN A 549 47.90 -32.39 16.65
C ASN A 549 47.62 -31.23 17.63
N CYS A 550 47.71 -29.99 17.15
CA CYS A 550 47.44 -28.80 17.95
C CYS A 550 46.32 -27.97 17.34
N TYR A 551 45.59 -27.23 18.19
CA TYR A 551 44.71 -26.16 17.75
C TYR A 551 45.52 -24.91 17.42
N GLU A 552 45.34 -24.34 16.24
CA GLU A 552 45.89 -23.03 15.90
C GLU A 552 45.27 -21.96 16.82
N PRO A 553 46.07 -21.11 17.49
CA PRO A 553 45.55 -20.06 18.35
C PRO A 553 44.59 -19.15 17.59
N SER A 554 43.41 -18.97 18.16
CA SER A 554 42.39 -18.06 17.64
C SER A 554 42.01 -17.08 18.75
N LEU A 555 41.63 -15.87 18.35
CA LEU A 555 41.16 -14.86 19.28
C LEU A 555 39.76 -15.23 19.79
N THR A 556 39.48 -14.92 21.05
CA THR A 556 38.14 -15.05 21.61
C THR A 556 37.19 -14.02 21.01
N ASP A 557 35.88 -14.26 21.09
CA ASP A 557 34.87 -13.34 20.54
C ASP A 557 34.97 -11.95 21.19
N ASP A 558 35.26 -11.89 22.50
CA ASP A 558 35.47 -10.65 23.25
C ASP A 558 36.73 -9.89 22.77
N GLU A 559 37.83 -10.60 22.52
CA GLU A 559 39.06 -10.00 21.98
C GLU A 559 38.84 -9.48 20.55
N ILE A 560 38.15 -10.25 19.71
CA ILE A 560 37.82 -9.83 18.33
C ILE A 560 36.94 -8.58 18.35
N ALA A 561 35.89 -8.55 19.17
CA ALA A 561 35.01 -7.40 19.29
C ALA A 561 35.76 -6.15 19.81
N GLN A 562 36.65 -6.33 20.79
CA GLN A 562 37.49 -5.25 21.31
C GLN A 562 38.47 -4.72 20.25
N TYR A 563 39.20 -5.60 19.56
CA TYR A 563 40.16 -5.17 18.55
C TYR A 563 39.50 -4.55 17.32
N ALA A 564 38.34 -5.05 16.90
CA ALA A 564 37.61 -4.49 15.76
C ALA A 564 37.23 -3.01 15.94
N THR A 565 37.18 -2.51 17.17
CA THR A 565 36.92 -1.10 17.48
C THR A 565 38.17 -0.31 17.88
N SER A 566 39.14 -0.95 18.54
CA SER A 566 40.32 -0.27 19.10
C SER A 566 41.56 -0.32 18.23
N ALA A 567 41.77 -1.43 17.50
CA ALA A 567 42.93 -1.68 16.66
C ALA A 567 42.54 -2.63 15.49
N PRO A 568 41.65 -2.21 14.59
CA PRO A 568 41.10 -3.10 13.57
C PRO A 568 42.16 -3.61 12.58
N ASP A 569 43.31 -2.93 12.47
CA ASP A 569 44.46 -3.33 11.64
C ASP A 569 45.22 -4.54 12.19
N SER A 570 44.97 -4.93 13.45
CA SER A 570 45.56 -6.15 14.03
C SER A 570 44.77 -7.42 13.70
N LEU A 571 43.58 -7.29 13.10
CA LEU A 571 42.70 -8.42 12.78
C LEU A 571 42.80 -8.82 11.30
N LYS A 572 42.72 -10.12 11.03
CA LYS A 572 42.57 -10.65 9.67
C LYS A 572 41.20 -10.23 9.12
N ILE A 573 41.07 -10.17 7.79
CA ILE A 573 39.81 -9.82 7.13
C ILE A 573 38.63 -10.69 7.59
N SER A 574 38.84 -12.00 7.76
CA SER A 574 37.80 -12.93 8.24
C SER A 574 37.37 -12.63 9.68
N GLU A 575 38.30 -12.22 10.54
CA GLU A 575 38.04 -11.85 11.93
C GLU A 575 37.28 -10.52 11.99
N LEU A 576 37.64 -9.51 11.18
CA LEU A 576 36.89 -8.25 11.10
C LEU A 576 35.47 -8.44 10.55
N LEU A 577 35.31 -9.25 9.51
CA LEU A 577 33.98 -9.56 8.96
C LEU A 577 33.12 -10.29 9.99
N TYR A 578 33.73 -11.22 10.75
CA TYR A 578 33.07 -11.92 11.84
C TYR A 578 32.73 -10.97 13.01
N ALA A 579 33.61 -10.02 13.34
CA ALA A 579 33.39 -9.06 14.41
C ALA A 579 32.09 -8.25 14.23
N GLY A 580 31.72 -7.92 12.99
CA GLY A 580 30.45 -7.24 12.71
C GLY A 580 29.23 -8.06 13.14
N THR A 581 29.32 -9.39 13.11
CA THR A 581 28.24 -10.30 13.54
C THR A 581 28.13 -10.46 15.06
N LEU A 582 29.12 -9.98 15.82
CA LEU A 582 29.15 -10.07 17.29
C LEU A 582 28.39 -8.93 17.98
N THR A 583 27.92 -7.94 17.22
CA THR A 583 27.15 -6.80 17.73
C THR A 583 25.71 -6.80 17.21
N HIS A 584 24.82 -6.17 17.97
CA HIS A 584 23.43 -5.91 17.57
C HIS A 584 23.15 -4.41 17.36
N ASP A 585 24.18 -3.55 17.48
CA ASP A 585 24.07 -2.13 17.15
C ASP A 585 24.49 -1.90 15.69
N PRO A 586 23.56 -1.52 14.79
CA PRO A 586 23.86 -1.31 13.38
C PRO A 586 24.90 -0.21 13.12
N ASN A 587 25.06 0.76 14.04
CA ASN A 587 26.10 1.79 13.90
C ASN A 587 27.49 1.20 14.14
N VAL A 588 27.62 0.34 15.15
CA VAL A 588 28.88 -0.35 15.45
C VAL A 588 29.22 -1.31 14.32
N GLU A 589 28.23 -2.08 13.85
CA GLU A 589 28.34 -2.99 12.72
C GLU A 589 28.85 -2.26 11.46
N LEU A 590 28.20 -1.14 11.10
CA LEU A 590 28.61 -0.32 9.95
C LEU A 590 30.04 0.20 10.08
N ASN A 591 30.46 0.64 11.27
CA ASN A 591 31.81 1.14 11.49
C ASN A 591 32.86 0.03 11.35
N ILE A 592 32.59 -1.18 11.85
CA ILE A 592 33.48 -2.33 11.65
C ILE A 592 33.62 -2.66 10.16
N TYR A 593 32.51 -2.69 9.41
CA TYR A 593 32.58 -2.97 7.97
C TYR A 593 33.22 -1.84 7.15
N LYS A 594 33.14 -0.59 7.61
CA LYS A 594 33.96 0.50 7.05
C LYS A 594 35.46 0.26 7.27
N SER A 595 35.88 -0.21 8.44
CA SER A 595 37.28 -0.62 8.65
C SER A 595 37.72 -1.73 7.69
N VAL A 596 36.83 -2.70 7.38
CA VAL A 596 37.10 -3.71 6.34
C VAL A 596 37.31 -3.04 4.97
N ILE A 597 36.44 -2.11 4.57
CA ILE A 597 36.55 -1.39 3.30
C ILE A 597 37.85 -0.57 3.22
N GLU A 598 38.25 0.08 4.32
CA GLU A 598 39.46 0.89 4.37
C GLU A 598 40.73 0.05 4.23
N GLN A 599 40.79 -1.10 4.91
CA GLN A 599 41.95 -1.98 4.89
C GLN A 599 41.99 -2.89 3.65
N TYR A 600 40.82 -3.31 3.17
CA TYR A 600 40.65 -4.28 2.09
C TYR A 600 39.69 -3.75 1.00
N PRO A 601 40.03 -2.66 0.30
CA PRO A 601 39.11 -1.93 -0.60
C PRO A 601 38.68 -2.69 -1.85
N ASN A 602 39.27 -3.86 -2.13
CA ASN A 602 38.89 -4.73 -3.24
C ASN A 602 38.06 -5.94 -2.79
N ASP A 603 37.84 -6.13 -1.49
CA ASP A 603 36.96 -7.18 -0.98
C ASP A 603 35.50 -6.69 -0.99
N TRP A 604 34.67 -7.36 -1.79
CA TRP A 604 33.28 -6.98 -1.98
C TRP A 604 32.43 -7.18 -0.71
N ARG A 605 32.85 -8.05 0.21
CA ARG A 605 32.07 -8.44 1.41
C ARG A 605 31.97 -7.28 2.39
N GLY A 606 33.03 -6.49 2.53
CA GLY A 606 33.01 -5.26 3.33
C GLY A 606 31.93 -4.28 2.84
N TYR A 607 31.86 -4.06 1.54
CA TYR A 607 30.81 -3.23 0.93
C TYR A 607 29.41 -3.85 1.10
N ASN A 608 29.24 -5.15 0.83
CA ASN A 608 27.95 -5.80 1.01
C ASN A 608 27.45 -5.68 2.46
N ASN A 609 28.30 -5.96 3.43
CA ASN A 609 27.91 -5.99 4.82
C ASN A 609 27.74 -4.56 5.40
N ALA A 610 28.51 -3.57 4.93
CA ALA A 610 28.21 -2.16 5.20
C ALA A 610 26.85 -1.75 4.61
N GLY A 611 26.50 -2.25 3.43
CA GLY A 611 25.18 -2.06 2.83
C GLY A 611 24.07 -2.66 3.69
N TYR A 612 24.26 -3.88 4.21
CA TYR A 612 23.34 -4.54 5.15
C TYR A 612 23.11 -3.67 6.40
N ALA A 613 24.17 -3.26 7.10
CA ALA A 613 24.05 -2.41 8.28
C ALA A 613 23.39 -1.05 7.98
N SER A 614 23.64 -0.50 6.78
CA SER A 614 23.00 0.75 6.33
C SER A 614 21.48 0.58 6.13
N VAL A 615 21.00 -0.59 5.72
CA VAL A 615 19.55 -0.89 5.61
C VAL A 615 18.91 -0.89 6.99
N GLU A 616 19.56 -1.52 7.99
CA GLU A 616 19.07 -1.57 9.38
C GLU A 616 19.01 -0.16 10.01
N LEU A 617 19.89 0.76 9.59
CA LEU A 617 19.85 2.17 9.97
C LEU A 617 18.80 3.00 9.19
N GLY A 618 18.12 2.43 8.19
CA GLY A 618 17.20 3.15 7.30
C GLY A 618 17.90 4.04 6.26
N GLU A 619 19.22 3.93 6.10
CA GLU A 619 20.03 4.70 5.14
C GLU A 619 20.02 4.06 3.74
N TYR A 620 18.85 3.99 3.11
CA TYR A 620 18.65 3.24 1.86
C TYR A 620 19.50 3.72 0.66
N ASP A 621 19.77 5.02 0.56
CA ASP A 621 20.63 5.57 -0.50
C ASP A 621 22.09 5.11 -0.31
N ASN A 622 22.59 5.15 0.93
CA ASN A 622 23.94 4.67 1.27
C ASN A 622 24.04 3.16 1.04
N ALA A 623 23.05 2.39 1.49
CA ALA A 623 22.97 0.96 1.25
C ALA A 623 23.05 0.62 -0.24
N THR A 624 22.27 1.32 -1.07
CA THR A 624 22.27 1.14 -2.53
C THR A 624 23.65 1.40 -3.12
N ASN A 625 24.35 2.45 -2.68
CA ASN A 625 25.71 2.75 -3.13
C ASN A 625 26.72 1.65 -2.74
N TYR A 626 26.64 1.16 -1.50
CA TYR A 626 27.48 0.06 -1.02
C TYR A 626 27.23 -1.24 -1.80
N PHE A 627 25.97 -1.65 -1.98
CA PHE A 627 25.64 -2.85 -2.76
C PHE A 627 26.04 -2.74 -4.23
N ASN A 628 25.88 -1.57 -4.85
CA ASN A 628 26.35 -1.34 -6.23
C ASN A 628 27.88 -1.48 -6.33
N LYS A 629 28.62 -0.94 -5.34
CA LYS A 629 30.07 -1.09 -5.28
C LYS A 629 30.47 -2.56 -5.06
N ALA A 630 29.81 -3.27 -4.14
CA ALA A 630 30.01 -4.70 -3.94
C ALA A 630 29.77 -5.49 -5.24
N ASN A 631 28.69 -5.19 -5.97
CA ASN A 631 28.35 -5.88 -7.21
C ASN A 631 29.41 -5.65 -8.30
N SER A 632 29.98 -4.44 -8.36
CA SER A 632 31.05 -4.11 -9.31
C SER A 632 32.36 -4.88 -9.05
N LEU A 633 32.61 -5.28 -7.79
CA LEU A 633 33.81 -6.02 -7.38
C LEU A 633 33.60 -7.54 -7.46
N ALA A 634 32.42 -8.02 -7.07
CA ALA A 634 32.12 -9.45 -6.96
C ALA A 634 31.79 -10.12 -8.30
N GLY A 635 31.29 -9.36 -9.28
CA GLY A 635 30.89 -9.91 -10.58
C GLY A 635 29.63 -10.77 -10.52
N GLU A 636 28.53 -10.19 -10.01
CA GLU A 636 27.21 -10.86 -9.86
C GLU A 636 27.20 -12.04 -8.87
N ASP A 637 27.78 -11.83 -7.69
CA ASP A 637 27.63 -12.75 -6.55
C ASP A 637 26.17 -12.85 -6.10
N GLY A 638 25.74 -14.05 -5.68
CA GLY A 638 24.36 -14.31 -5.31
C GLY A 638 23.85 -13.47 -4.13
N VAL A 639 24.66 -13.27 -3.09
CA VAL A 639 24.30 -12.48 -1.90
C VAL A 639 24.06 -11.03 -2.29
N VAL A 640 24.97 -10.48 -3.10
CA VAL A 640 24.88 -9.09 -3.58
C VAL A 640 23.68 -8.91 -4.52
N LEU A 641 23.41 -9.89 -5.39
CA LEU A 641 22.23 -9.88 -6.26
C LEU A 641 20.93 -9.88 -5.44
N ASN A 642 20.83 -10.67 -4.37
CA ASN A 642 19.67 -10.62 -3.48
C ASN A 642 19.50 -9.23 -2.86
N ASN A 643 20.56 -8.65 -2.30
CA ASN A 643 20.48 -7.37 -1.62
C ASN A 643 20.16 -6.20 -2.58
N THR A 644 20.73 -6.21 -3.78
CA THR A 644 20.35 -5.23 -4.82
C THR A 644 18.92 -5.42 -5.31
N GLY A 645 18.42 -6.66 -5.36
CA GLY A 645 17.00 -6.95 -5.60
C GLY A 645 16.09 -6.42 -4.51
N ALA A 646 16.50 -6.53 -3.25
CA ALA A 646 15.78 -5.98 -2.10
C ALA A 646 15.71 -4.46 -2.14
N MET A 647 16.79 -3.77 -2.51
CA MET A 647 16.74 -2.32 -2.72
C MET A 647 15.80 -1.92 -3.87
N ALA A 648 15.78 -2.69 -4.97
CA ALA A 648 14.84 -2.45 -6.06
C ALA A 648 13.37 -2.67 -5.62
N SER A 649 13.11 -3.70 -4.82
CA SER A 649 11.79 -3.99 -4.25
C SER A 649 11.30 -2.85 -3.35
N LYS A 650 12.16 -2.35 -2.44
CA LYS A 650 11.86 -1.18 -1.60
C LYS A 650 11.61 0.09 -2.42
N ALA A 651 12.30 0.24 -3.56
CA ALA A 651 12.07 1.31 -4.52
C ALA A 651 10.81 1.09 -5.41
N LYS A 652 10.06 0.01 -5.19
CA LYS A 652 8.87 -0.42 -5.96
C LYS A 652 9.17 -0.73 -7.43
N ASP A 653 10.43 -1.00 -7.76
CA ASP A 653 10.86 -1.52 -9.07
C ASP A 653 10.84 -3.05 -9.02
N PHE A 654 9.63 -3.61 -8.96
CA PHE A 654 9.40 -5.04 -8.77
C PHE A 654 9.89 -5.90 -9.95
N GLU A 655 9.89 -5.34 -11.16
CA GLU A 655 10.43 -6.01 -12.35
C GLU A 655 11.94 -6.25 -12.19
N LYS A 656 12.68 -5.20 -11.84
CA LYS A 656 14.13 -5.30 -11.59
C LYS A 656 14.43 -6.16 -10.36
N ALA A 657 13.63 -6.06 -9.30
CA ALA A 657 13.75 -6.91 -8.12
C ALA A 657 13.64 -8.38 -8.50
N ARG A 658 12.61 -8.74 -9.30
CA ARG A 658 12.41 -10.11 -9.81
C ARG A 658 13.60 -10.61 -10.60
N GLU A 659 14.12 -9.81 -11.54
CA GLU A 659 15.30 -10.17 -12.33
C GLU A 659 16.50 -10.50 -11.44
N LYS A 660 16.77 -9.65 -10.44
CA LYS A 660 17.88 -9.82 -9.50
C LYS A 660 17.71 -11.04 -8.61
N TYR A 661 16.53 -11.27 -8.06
CA TYR A 661 16.23 -12.47 -7.27
C TYR A 661 16.35 -13.75 -8.09
N MET A 662 15.87 -13.77 -9.33
CA MET A 662 16.03 -14.92 -10.23
C MET A 662 17.52 -15.18 -10.54
N ALA A 663 18.33 -14.14 -10.70
CA ALA A 663 19.77 -14.28 -10.87
C ALA A 663 20.46 -14.83 -9.61
N ALA A 664 20.10 -14.32 -8.42
CA ALA A 664 20.60 -14.82 -7.14
C ALA A 664 20.20 -16.30 -6.90
N GLN A 665 18.96 -16.67 -7.23
CA GLN A 665 18.46 -18.05 -7.12
C GLN A 665 19.28 -19.03 -7.97
N LYS A 666 19.68 -18.63 -9.19
CA LYS A 666 20.56 -19.44 -10.05
C LYS A 666 21.94 -19.68 -9.44
N LYS A 667 22.34 -18.87 -8.46
CA LYS A 667 23.58 -19.00 -7.68
C LYS A 667 23.37 -19.78 -6.36
N GLY A 668 22.18 -20.32 -6.12
CA GLY A 668 21.86 -21.12 -4.93
C GLY A 668 21.36 -20.33 -3.73
N ILE A 669 21.07 -19.04 -3.89
CA ILE A 669 20.51 -18.21 -2.81
C ILE A 669 19.02 -18.46 -2.66
N ASP A 670 18.56 -18.63 -1.41
CA ASP A 670 17.13 -18.63 -1.10
C ASP A 670 16.58 -17.20 -1.15
N VAL A 671 15.76 -16.94 -2.16
CA VAL A 671 15.09 -15.65 -2.40
C VAL A 671 13.58 -15.75 -2.20
N ASN A 672 13.08 -16.87 -1.67
CA ASN A 672 11.66 -17.21 -1.71
C ASN A 672 10.78 -16.15 -1.04
N TYR A 673 11.18 -15.68 0.14
CA TYR A 673 10.47 -14.63 0.86
C TYR A 673 10.40 -13.32 0.06
N ASN A 674 11.55 -12.85 -0.41
CA ASN A 674 11.67 -11.62 -1.19
C ASN A 674 10.89 -11.69 -2.52
N MET A 675 10.89 -12.86 -3.16
CA MET A 675 10.06 -13.13 -4.35
C MET A 675 8.57 -13.16 -4.00
N GLY A 676 8.19 -13.59 -2.80
CA GLY A 676 6.81 -13.55 -2.32
C GLY A 676 6.27 -12.11 -2.27
N ILE A 677 7.07 -11.17 -1.75
CA ILE A 677 6.75 -9.73 -1.72
C ILE A 677 6.48 -9.19 -3.13
N VAL A 678 7.39 -9.46 -4.07
CA VAL A 678 7.24 -9.08 -5.50
C VAL A 678 5.93 -9.63 -6.07
N LYS A 679 5.63 -10.90 -5.82
CA LYS A 679 4.41 -11.53 -6.34
C LYS A 679 3.12 -10.95 -5.77
N ILE A 680 3.11 -10.45 -4.52
CA ILE A 680 1.96 -9.69 -4.01
C ILE A 680 1.76 -8.44 -4.85
N ALA A 681 2.84 -7.68 -5.11
CA ALA A 681 2.77 -6.46 -5.90
C ALA A 681 2.31 -6.69 -7.35
N GLU A 682 2.62 -7.85 -7.92
CA GLU A 682 2.19 -8.30 -9.25
C GLU A 682 0.76 -8.86 -9.28
N GLY A 683 0.06 -8.97 -8.15
CA GLY A 683 -1.28 -9.57 -8.07
C GLY A 683 -1.29 -11.12 -8.06
N ASN A 684 -0.12 -11.76 -8.07
CA ASN A 684 0.01 -13.22 -8.06
C ASN A 684 -0.02 -13.77 -6.61
N TYR A 685 -1.15 -13.63 -5.92
CA TYR A 685 -1.27 -13.96 -4.49
C TYR A 685 -1.04 -15.45 -4.19
N ASN A 686 -1.55 -16.36 -5.04
CA ASN A 686 -1.29 -17.79 -4.87
C ASN A 686 0.20 -18.13 -5.08
N GLY A 687 0.85 -17.48 -6.05
CA GLY A 687 2.29 -17.59 -6.25
C GLY A 687 3.09 -17.03 -5.07
N ALA A 688 2.61 -15.96 -4.44
CA ALA A 688 3.21 -15.37 -3.24
C ALA A 688 3.12 -16.32 -2.04
N ILE A 689 1.92 -16.88 -1.77
CA ILE A 689 1.71 -17.88 -0.71
C ILE A 689 2.67 -19.08 -0.88
N ASN A 690 2.83 -19.58 -2.12
CA ASN A 690 3.79 -20.67 -2.39
C ASN A 690 5.24 -20.26 -2.10
N SER A 691 5.60 -19.03 -2.47
CA SER A 691 6.90 -18.42 -2.14
C SER A 691 7.12 -18.31 -0.63
N PHE A 692 6.07 -18.10 0.16
CA PHE A 692 6.14 -18.04 1.61
C PHE A 692 6.00 -19.39 2.33
N SER A 693 6.09 -20.53 1.63
CA SER A 693 5.81 -21.85 2.23
C SER A 693 6.66 -22.21 3.47
N GLY A 694 7.87 -21.65 3.60
CA GLY A 694 8.72 -21.79 4.79
C GLY A 694 8.47 -20.75 5.91
N THR A 695 7.62 -19.76 5.66
CA THR A 695 7.36 -18.61 6.55
C THR A 695 6.13 -18.86 7.42
N LYS A 696 6.16 -18.41 8.67
CA LYS A 696 5.03 -18.48 9.62
C LYS A 696 4.95 -17.18 10.40
N CYS A 697 3.75 -16.84 10.88
CA CYS A 697 3.54 -15.70 11.78
C CYS A 697 4.04 -14.36 11.20
N ASP A 698 3.74 -14.14 9.92
CA ASP A 698 4.30 -13.07 9.11
C ASP A 698 3.19 -12.23 8.47
N TYR A 699 3.42 -10.92 8.39
CA TYR A 699 2.44 -9.98 7.85
C TYR A 699 2.21 -10.15 6.36
N ASN A 700 3.27 -10.24 5.55
CA ASN A 700 3.16 -10.34 4.09
C ASN A 700 2.50 -11.66 3.66
N LEU A 701 2.78 -12.75 4.37
CA LEU A 701 2.06 -14.02 4.20
C LEU A 701 0.56 -13.86 4.52
N ALA A 702 0.22 -13.20 5.64
CA ALA A 702 -1.18 -12.93 5.99
C ALA A 702 -1.88 -12.03 4.97
N LEU A 703 -1.18 -11.01 4.46
CA LEU A 703 -1.67 -10.13 3.41
C LEU A 703 -1.96 -10.93 2.14
N ALA A 704 -1.05 -11.80 1.70
CA ALA A 704 -1.26 -12.67 0.55
C ALA A 704 -2.48 -13.58 0.72
N HIS A 705 -2.68 -14.15 1.92
CA HIS A 705 -3.89 -14.92 2.24
C HIS A 705 -5.17 -14.08 2.21
N THR A 706 -5.14 -12.85 2.74
CA THR A 706 -6.29 -11.93 2.70
C THR A 706 -6.66 -11.57 1.25
N LEU A 707 -5.67 -11.28 0.41
CA LEU A 707 -5.86 -10.94 -1.00
C LEU A 707 -6.31 -12.14 -1.83
N SER A 708 -5.91 -13.36 -1.48
CA SER A 708 -6.40 -14.59 -2.10
C SER A 708 -7.78 -15.04 -1.58
N GLY A 709 -8.40 -14.30 -0.66
CA GLY A 709 -9.68 -14.66 -0.04
C GLY A 709 -9.63 -15.77 1.02
N ASN A 710 -8.44 -16.19 1.46
CA ASN A 710 -8.27 -17.22 2.51
C ASN A 710 -8.18 -16.57 3.90
N TYR A 711 -9.31 -16.02 4.37
CA TYR A 711 -9.39 -15.26 5.61
C TYR A 711 -9.07 -16.07 6.88
N ASN A 712 -9.34 -17.38 6.88
CA ASN A 712 -9.02 -18.25 8.01
C ASN A 712 -7.50 -18.44 8.17
N ALA A 713 -6.78 -18.66 7.06
CA ALA A 713 -5.32 -18.75 7.07
C ALA A 713 -4.68 -17.40 7.40
N ALA A 714 -5.21 -16.29 6.86
CA ALA A 714 -4.76 -14.94 7.18
C ALA A 714 -4.89 -14.64 8.69
N THR A 715 -6.07 -14.90 9.26
CA THR A 715 -6.33 -14.69 10.70
C THR A 715 -5.42 -15.55 11.57
N SER A 716 -5.24 -16.82 11.21
CA SER A 716 -4.36 -17.73 11.95
C SER A 716 -2.90 -17.25 11.92
N THR A 717 -2.45 -16.74 10.78
CA THR A 717 -1.09 -16.19 10.61
C THR A 717 -0.89 -14.95 11.47
N LEU A 718 -1.84 -14.00 11.45
CA LEU A 718 -1.79 -12.78 12.27
C LEU A 718 -1.91 -13.06 13.77
N ASN A 719 -2.60 -14.13 14.16
CA ASN A 719 -2.75 -14.49 15.56
C ASN A 719 -1.43 -14.92 16.22
N CYS A 720 -0.52 -15.56 15.49
CA CYS A 720 0.81 -15.89 16.00
C CYS A 720 1.89 -14.86 15.66
N ALA A 721 1.64 -13.95 14.71
CA ALA A 721 2.51 -12.82 14.42
C ALA A 721 2.59 -11.82 15.58
N GLU A 722 3.63 -10.99 15.54
CA GLU A 722 3.84 -9.87 16.47
C GLU A 722 2.59 -8.99 16.57
N LYS A 723 2.34 -8.43 17.76
CA LYS A 723 1.21 -7.53 17.98
C LYS A 723 1.66 -6.11 17.74
N ASN A 724 1.25 -5.56 16.59
CA ASN A 724 1.54 -4.21 16.18
C ASN A 724 0.34 -3.63 15.40
N ALA A 725 0.37 -2.32 15.18
CA ALA A 725 -0.71 -1.58 14.54
C ALA A 725 -1.08 -2.16 13.15
N GLN A 726 -0.07 -2.50 12.35
CA GLN A 726 -0.24 -3.01 10.98
C GLN A 726 -0.98 -4.36 10.95
N ASN A 727 -0.62 -5.28 11.85
CA ASN A 727 -1.24 -6.60 11.96
C ASN A 727 -2.69 -6.49 12.44
N TYR A 728 -2.95 -5.63 13.43
CA TYR A 728 -4.31 -5.37 13.91
C TYR A 728 -5.18 -4.73 12.81
N TYR A 729 -4.63 -3.79 12.05
CA TYR A 729 -5.38 -3.16 10.97
C TYR A 729 -5.78 -4.17 9.87
N LEU A 730 -4.87 -5.08 9.50
CA LEU A 730 -5.20 -6.13 8.55
C LEU A 730 -6.26 -7.11 9.11
N GLN A 731 -6.27 -7.38 10.41
CA GLN A 731 -7.38 -8.12 11.05
C GLN A 731 -8.71 -7.35 10.97
N ALA A 732 -8.71 -6.03 11.12
CA ALA A 732 -9.93 -5.24 10.94
C ALA A 732 -10.45 -5.32 9.48
N ILE A 733 -9.56 -5.27 8.48
CA ILE A 733 -9.91 -5.50 7.07
C ILE A 733 -10.53 -6.89 6.86
N ILE A 734 -9.92 -7.93 7.43
CA ILE A 734 -10.46 -9.30 7.37
C ILE A 734 -11.86 -9.35 8.02
N GLY A 735 -12.03 -8.67 9.15
CA GLY A 735 -13.34 -8.51 9.82
C GLY A 735 -14.38 -7.89 8.89
N ALA A 736 -14.02 -6.81 8.19
CA ALA A 736 -14.93 -6.13 7.27
C ALA A 736 -15.33 -7.02 6.09
N ARG A 737 -14.36 -7.73 5.48
CA ARG A 737 -14.59 -8.67 4.37
C ARG A 737 -15.35 -9.93 4.76
N THR A 738 -15.41 -10.25 6.04
CA THR A 738 -16.17 -11.39 6.59
C THR A 738 -17.44 -10.96 7.33
N GLU A 739 -17.82 -9.68 7.20
CA GLU A 739 -19.00 -9.08 7.85
C GLU A 739 -19.02 -9.25 9.39
N ASN A 740 -17.84 -9.35 10.01
CA ASN A 740 -17.67 -9.51 11.44
C ASN A 740 -17.39 -8.16 12.12
N GLU A 741 -18.46 -7.44 12.50
CA GLU A 741 -18.39 -6.14 13.17
C GLU A 741 -17.51 -6.17 14.43
N GLY A 742 -17.61 -7.21 15.26
CA GLY A 742 -16.80 -7.32 16.47
C GLY A 742 -15.29 -7.32 16.17
N MET A 743 -14.89 -8.06 15.14
CA MET A 743 -13.49 -8.13 14.68
C MET A 743 -13.02 -6.79 14.10
N VAL A 744 -13.88 -6.05 13.39
CA VAL A 744 -13.58 -4.70 12.89
C VAL A 744 -13.31 -3.76 14.06
N ILE A 745 -14.28 -3.61 14.96
CA ILE A 745 -14.22 -2.64 16.07
C ILE A 745 -13.05 -2.96 17.01
N GLU A 746 -12.88 -4.21 17.42
CA GLU A 746 -11.83 -4.62 18.35
C GLU A 746 -10.44 -4.34 17.78
N ASN A 747 -10.16 -4.80 16.56
CA ASN A 747 -8.82 -4.71 15.99
C ASN A 747 -8.51 -3.32 15.47
N LEU A 748 -9.48 -2.58 14.95
CA LEU A 748 -9.26 -1.18 14.56
C LEU A 748 -8.93 -0.30 15.78
N THR A 749 -9.62 -0.53 16.91
CA THR A 749 -9.31 0.14 18.17
C THR A 749 -7.88 -0.13 18.62
N LYS A 750 -7.43 -1.40 18.55
CA LYS A 750 -6.04 -1.77 18.88
C LYS A 750 -5.03 -1.17 17.91
N ALA A 751 -5.32 -1.17 16.62
CA ALA A 751 -4.45 -0.57 15.61
C ALA A 751 -4.21 0.92 15.88
N ILE A 752 -5.28 1.66 16.18
CA ILE A 752 -5.22 3.10 16.48
C ILE A 752 -4.54 3.39 17.82
N ALA A 753 -4.69 2.50 18.80
CA ALA A 753 -4.00 2.63 20.08
C ALA A 753 -2.48 2.50 19.94
N GLU A 754 -2.01 1.61 19.06
CA GLU A 754 -0.60 1.41 18.75
C GLU A 754 -0.04 2.50 17.82
N ASP A 755 -0.83 2.91 16.81
CA ASP A 755 -0.49 4.02 15.90
C ASP A 755 -1.74 4.81 15.52
N ALA A 756 -1.83 6.04 16.02
CA ALA A 756 -2.96 6.93 15.82
C ALA A 756 -3.20 7.31 14.35
N SER A 757 -2.20 7.16 13.47
CA SER A 757 -2.34 7.46 12.03
C SER A 757 -3.40 6.58 11.36
N TYR A 758 -3.64 5.37 11.88
CA TYR A 758 -4.67 4.47 11.35
C TYR A 758 -6.10 5.01 11.49
N LYS A 759 -6.31 6.02 12.34
CA LYS A 759 -7.60 6.71 12.48
C LYS A 759 -7.99 7.39 11.17
N ASP A 760 -7.09 8.21 10.64
CA ASP A 760 -7.31 8.94 9.39
C ASP A 760 -7.35 7.98 8.19
N ILE A 761 -6.49 6.96 8.20
CA ILE A 761 -6.49 5.92 7.16
C ILE A 761 -7.86 5.20 7.12
N ALA A 762 -8.39 4.75 8.26
CA ALA A 762 -9.66 4.01 8.32
C ALA A 762 -10.88 4.83 7.90
N LYS A 763 -10.85 6.15 8.13
CA LYS A 763 -11.94 7.05 7.76
C LYS A 763 -12.20 7.08 6.26
N ASP A 764 -11.14 6.95 5.47
CA ASP A 764 -11.20 7.03 4.00
C ASP A 764 -11.05 5.65 3.31
N ASP A 765 -10.57 4.62 4.02
CA ASP A 765 -10.39 3.26 3.49
C ASP A 765 -11.70 2.54 3.20
N LYS A 766 -11.92 2.26 1.91
CA LYS A 766 -13.13 1.67 1.35
C LYS A 766 -13.38 0.23 1.77
N GLU A 767 -12.41 -0.43 2.41
CA GLU A 767 -12.67 -1.70 3.12
C GLU A 767 -13.76 -1.54 4.18
N PHE A 768 -13.91 -0.35 4.77
CA PHE A 768 -14.88 -0.08 5.84
C PHE A 768 -16.13 0.66 5.39
N ILE A 769 -16.40 0.75 4.08
CA ILE A 769 -17.52 1.56 3.55
C ILE A 769 -18.89 1.19 4.18
N ASN A 770 -19.12 -0.09 4.44
CA ASN A 770 -20.35 -0.60 5.07
C ASN A 770 -20.47 -0.20 6.56
N TYR A 771 -19.40 0.29 7.18
CA TYR A 771 -19.31 0.69 8.58
C TYR A 771 -19.28 2.21 8.77
N TYR A 772 -19.23 3.02 7.71
CA TYR A 772 -19.14 4.48 7.82
C TYR A 772 -20.34 5.12 8.54
N SER A 773 -21.52 4.49 8.49
CA SER A 773 -22.71 4.90 9.25
C SER A 773 -22.87 4.16 10.59
N ASN A 774 -21.98 3.21 10.93
CA ASN A 774 -22.04 2.46 12.18
C ASN A 774 -21.56 3.37 13.34
N PRO A 775 -22.37 3.55 14.41
CA PRO A 775 -21.99 4.42 15.52
C PRO A 775 -20.70 4.02 16.25
N ALA A 776 -20.44 2.72 16.40
CA ALA A 776 -19.23 2.23 17.05
C ALA A 776 -17.99 2.54 16.20
N PHE A 777 -18.08 2.34 14.88
CA PHE A 777 -17.00 2.70 13.96
C PHE A 777 -16.75 4.22 13.94
N MET A 778 -17.81 5.03 13.84
CA MET A 778 -17.70 6.50 13.88
C MET A 778 -17.01 6.98 15.15
N ASN A 779 -17.34 6.42 16.32
CA ASN A 779 -16.69 6.80 17.58
C ASN A 779 -15.18 6.49 17.62
N ILE A 780 -14.72 5.51 16.84
CA ILE A 780 -13.31 5.15 16.74
C ILE A 780 -12.57 6.11 15.80
N VAL A 781 -13.19 6.49 14.67
CA VAL A 781 -12.52 7.25 13.59
C VAL A 781 -12.79 8.75 13.57
N GLN A 782 -13.74 9.27 14.36
CA GLN A 782 -14.08 10.72 14.41
C GLN A 782 -13.32 11.50 15.47
#